data_AF-A0A954UI69-F1
#
_entry.id   AF-A0A954UI69-F1
#
_cell.length_a   1.000
_cell.length_b   1.000
_cell.length_c   1.000
_cell.angle_alpha   90.00
_cell.angle_beta   90.00
_cell.angle_gamma   90.00
#
_symmetry.space_group_name_H-M   'P 1'
#
loop_
_entity.id
_entity.type
_entity.pdbx_description
1 polymer ?
#
loop_
_entity_poly.entity_id
_entity_poly.type
_entity_poly.pdbx_seq_one_letter_code
_entity_poly.pdbx_strand_id
1 'polypeptide(L)'
;MLTEASVGKPRRTRLLSMLWRTCVSLAFALFMGDVGNAALNCQKIFHNPAWSHTHIVRMIHYDNTLYVAADTPTLRIYRLINPGCKTWEDVTPQWKSPPSTYRTSMAVFNGQLFVGTDQGEVYVLGAKNVPSPPPVQFPAAVEDMAVLNGKLYATAGRIFSTSNGTQWDDLGIVNISPNMLPDSTGMLEVFNGQLYLGLGVKKGKTQAGIQIFRSSDGRDWQLFKSLIGGLGGTPQHIHAMRAFNGYLYVGKYEGGAGDVYRTNGQPGNWTAYQAAPEGSITALEVHDGKLFAGVYERVSGVTDAPMLYSTSDGETWSPVPASAVGAKANSIGYSSTKGIRSIASLNGRLYFGTEDNVSGGGVFELGETLSKCQAAVPSDSLFDQSAANNENQADADRLKKAPPPELNEGLDPHGQDNHGQSLVVSPGVHGRVYALDDAGKLLGTIDGADIEFKNQAGAIVARIQTEDQGYYQVSLVPGQYFYKVTAAGYKDEDQGRGFSLQRSEGMSIQDFALVKRTTDEPAHQPPQLPIVQIGRLQGHVWERTQGELVGVPAAVIALRQVSSQQLTKVVTRRDEGDRQLRGSYEVILEEGPWHASASAPGFQTLVDPEPILITSGSETERDFVLTRQPTPQPEGQGIRGIVRVRAGVPNTPLPADCVLHIDTNTPGKSGIGAIPLSPSGQFQHELAPNAYALEAVASGYRSSHRAPVFVLPGRYTVIELTLVPDASAPTSPDDAAPDSPDVPQQPDDLVLLARVVRDSPEGPHPLPGAAVLVRREDQPFDQALRGTADQHGEVRFALGEPGSYVALAQMNDYQPNGSRIDVAIGSHNETVITLQKLETTPAQRPPDRPPSNGREGEPVEVHGYVVYRDPQSSTGLFGVRDAQLLWRRHGETSNDRPQQISSQRTGDFSLMLAEGEYDVELRLPLGYRGSENTQVSVALGMPTKYFYVEKVSSRQPDIEQQPTLPSDVQIRIEGYVVTPSNRTGVGYAAVAG
;
A
#
# COMPACT_ATOMS: atom_id res chain seq x y z
N MET A 1 -27.77 -63.03 26.74
CA MET A 1 -28.59 -64.10 27.35
C MET A 1 -28.74 -65.21 26.33
N LEU A 2 -28.22 -66.39 26.69
CA LEU A 2 -28.47 -67.77 26.20
C LEU A 2 -28.28 -68.07 24.68
N THR A 3 -27.24 -68.78 24.18
CA THR A 3 -26.93 -70.25 24.19
C THR A 3 -28.15 -71.12 23.83
N GLU A 4 -28.17 -72.15 22.98
CA GLU A 4 -27.25 -73.13 22.34
C GLU A 4 -28.14 -73.87 21.29
N ALA A 5 -27.70 -74.60 20.24
CA ALA A 5 -27.05 -75.91 20.28
C ALA A 5 -26.86 -76.41 18.81
N SER A 6 -25.67 -76.90 18.43
CA SER A 6 -25.33 -78.31 18.11
C SER A 6 -25.82 -78.81 16.72
N VAL A 7 -25.16 -79.62 15.88
CA VAL A 7 -24.19 -80.74 15.97
C VAL A 7 -23.50 -80.81 14.58
N GLY A 8 -22.18 -80.90 14.43
CA GLY A 8 -21.43 -82.17 14.37
C GLY A 8 -20.94 -82.52 12.96
N LYS A 9 -19.61 -82.42 12.77
CA LYS A 9 -18.76 -82.98 11.68
C LYS A 9 -18.87 -84.55 11.62
N PRO A 10 -18.19 -85.32 10.71
CA PRO A 10 -17.10 -84.95 9.80
C PRO A 10 -17.01 -85.64 8.39
N ARG A 11 -16.07 -85.08 7.60
CA ARG A 11 -15.03 -85.72 6.74
C ARG A 11 -15.32 -86.08 5.26
N ARG A 12 -14.64 -85.26 4.44
CA ARG A 12 -13.71 -85.57 3.33
C ARG A 12 -14.29 -86.14 2.03
N THR A 13 -14.29 -85.28 0.99
CA THR A 13 -13.37 -85.46 -0.16
C THR A 13 -12.97 -84.09 -0.74
N ARG A 14 -11.66 -83.86 -0.85
CA ARG A 14 -11.04 -82.72 -1.54
C ARG A 14 -11.12 -82.95 -3.04
N LEU A 15 -11.38 -81.87 -3.80
CA LEU A 15 -11.08 -81.59 -5.22
C LEU A 15 -12.30 -80.99 -5.92
N LEU A 16 -12.72 -79.78 -5.53
CA LEU A 16 -13.61 -78.93 -6.35
C LEU A 16 -13.73 -77.47 -5.87
N SER A 17 -12.90 -77.00 -4.93
CA SER A 17 -13.00 -75.65 -4.35
C SER A 17 -12.02 -74.61 -4.91
N MET A 18 -11.33 -74.88 -6.02
CA MET A 18 -10.35 -73.93 -6.59
C MET A 18 -10.81 -73.22 -7.87
N LEU A 19 -11.98 -73.56 -8.43
CA LEU A 19 -12.46 -72.96 -9.69
C LEU A 19 -13.80 -72.20 -9.58
N TRP A 20 -14.39 -72.12 -8.38
CA TRP A 20 -15.66 -71.40 -8.17
C TRP A 20 -15.55 -70.16 -7.27
N ARG A 21 -14.40 -69.93 -6.63
CA ARG A 21 -14.14 -68.73 -5.81
C ARG A 21 -13.52 -67.54 -6.56
N THR A 22 -13.17 -67.73 -7.84
CA THR A 22 -12.58 -66.65 -8.66
C THR A 22 -13.62 -65.92 -9.51
N CYS A 23 -14.80 -66.50 -9.76
CA CYS A 23 -15.82 -65.89 -10.62
C CYS A 23 -16.96 -65.18 -9.87
N VAL A 24 -17.16 -65.42 -8.56
CA VAL A 24 -18.21 -64.73 -7.78
C VAL A 24 -17.67 -63.50 -7.04
N SER A 25 -16.36 -63.41 -6.80
CA SER A 25 -15.72 -62.23 -6.20
C SER A 25 -15.48 -61.08 -7.20
N LEU A 26 -15.58 -61.34 -8.51
CA LEU A 26 -15.42 -60.31 -9.55
C LEU A 26 -16.76 -59.62 -9.92
N ALA A 27 -17.90 -60.25 -9.62
CA ALA A 27 -19.23 -59.71 -9.94
C ALA A 27 -19.88 -58.92 -8.79
N PHE A 28 -19.43 -59.12 -7.54
CA PHE A 28 -19.93 -58.37 -6.37
C PHE A 28 -19.12 -57.10 -6.05
N ALA A 29 -17.93 -56.93 -6.64
CA ALA A 29 -17.10 -55.73 -6.50
C ALA A 29 -17.44 -54.61 -7.52
N LEU A 30 -18.40 -54.85 -8.42
CA LEU A 30 -18.79 -53.92 -9.49
C LEU A 30 -20.14 -53.20 -9.24
N PHE A 31 -20.81 -53.41 -8.09
CA PHE A 31 -22.18 -52.91 -7.88
C PHE A 31 -22.53 -52.33 -6.50
N MET A 32 -21.55 -51.98 -5.66
CA MET A 32 -21.78 -51.02 -4.58
C MET A 32 -20.91 -49.79 -4.80
N GLY A 33 -21.49 -48.82 -5.50
CA GLY A 33 -20.99 -47.46 -5.50
C GLY A 33 -21.14 -46.88 -4.11
N ASP A 34 -20.01 -46.81 -3.39
CA ASP A 34 -19.87 -45.90 -2.27
C ASP A 34 -20.02 -44.49 -2.81
N VAL A 35 -21.13 -43.84 -2.46
CA VAL A 35 -21.32 -42.40 -2.56
C VAL A 35 -20.47 -41.79 -1.44
N GLY A 36 -19.15 -41.86 -1.61
CA GLY A 36 -18.17 -41.30 -0.71
C GLY A 36 -17.85 -39.86 -1.11
N ASN A 37 -17.98 -38.96 -0.14
CA ASN A 37 -17.62 -37.54 -0.20
C ASN A 37 -16.50 -37.22 -1.21
N ALA A 38 -16.78 -36.29 -2.13
CA ALA A 38 -15.79 -35.71 -3.03
C ALA A 38 -14.67 -35.04 -2.21
N ALA A 39 -13.60 -35.78 -1.93
CA ALA A 39 -12.40 -35.25 -1.32
C ALA A 39 -11.60 -34.51 -2.41
N LEU A 40 -11.47 -33.20 -2.23
CA LEU A 40 -10.47 -32.36 -2.89
C LEU A 40 -9.09 -33.05 -2.78
N ASN A 41 -8.26 -33.03 -3.82
CA ASN A 41 -6.94 -33.66 -3.85
C ASN A 41 -5.91 -32.72 -4.51
N CYS A 42 -4.93 -32.17 -3.77
CA CYS A 42 -3.78 -31.53 -4.43
C CYS A 42 -2.90 -32.55 -5.15
N GLN A 43 -2.29 -32.11 -6.25
CA GLN A 43 -1.28 -32.87 -6.98
C GLN A 43 0.01 -32.04 -7.06
N LYS A 44 1.16 -32.62 -6.70
CA LYS A 44 2.48 -32.03 -6.97
C LYS A 44 2.63 -31.91 -8.49
N ILE A 45 2.78 -30.69 -9.00
CA ILE A 45 2.81 -30.42 -10.45
C ILE A 45 4.22 -30.14 -10.97
N PHE A 46 5.17 -29.94 -10.06
CA PHE A 46 6.58 -29.77 -10.39
C PHE A 46 7.46 -30.48 -9.35
N HIS A 47 8.34 -31.36 -9.84
CA HIS A 47 9.41 -31.97 -9.08
C HIS A 47 10.48 -32.45 -10.05
N ASN A 48 11.73 -32.02 -9.86
CA ASN A 48 12.84 -32.66 -10.52
C ASN A 48 13.55 -33.58 -9.52
N PRO A 49 13.45 -34.91 -9.68
CA PRO A 49 14.07 -35.88 -8.77
C PRO A 49 15.60 -35.86 -8.81
N ALA A 50 16.21 -35.23 -9.81
CA ALA A 50 17.66 -35.07 -9.89
C ALA A 50 18.20 -33.95 -8.98
N TRP A 51 17.34 -33.16 -8.35
CA TRP A 51 17.74 -32.02 -7.51
C TRP A 51 17.51 -32.33 -6.03
N SER A 52 18.57 -32.72 -5.34
CA SER A 52 18.59 -32.63 -3.87
C SER A 52 18.74 -31.14 -3.50
N HIS A 53 17.92 -30.64 -2.56
CA HIS A 53 17.90 -29.23 -2.11
C HIS A 53 17.39 -28.21 -3.14
N THR A 54 16.11 -28.32 -3.55
CA THR A 54 15.44 -27.27 -4.35
C THR A 54 14.52 -26.43 -3.46
N HIS A 55 14.55 -25.11 -3.55
CA HIS A 55 13.62 -24.24 -2.83
C HIS A 55 12.79 -23.44 -3.84
N ILE A 56 11.46 -23.47 -3.74
CA ILE A 56 10.63 -22.57 -4.55
C ILE A 56 10.58 -21.21 -3.87
N VAL A 57 11.35 -20.25 -4.37
CA VAL A 57 11.58 -18.96 -3.68
C VAL A 57 10.48 -17.96 -4.00
N ARG A 58 10.09 -17.87 -5.28
CA ARG A 58 9.05 -16.96 -5.77
C ARG A 58 8.26 -17.58 -6.90
N MET A 59 7.01 -17.16 -7.01
CA MET A 59 6.12 -17.49 -8.11
C MET A 59 5.32 -16.25 -8.49
N ILE A 60 5.05 -16.09 -9.77
CA ILE A 60 4.27 -14.97 -10.29
C ILE A 60 3.50 -15.39 -11.53
N HIS A 61 2.34 -14.79 -11.73
CA HIS A 61 1.60 -14.88 -12.98
C HIS A 61 2.11 -13.81 -13.96
N TYR A 62 2.50 -14.24 -15.15
CA TYR A 62 2.85 -13.38 -16.27
C TYR A 62 2.42 -14.04 -17.59
N ASP A 63 1.90 -13.28 -18.54
CA ASP A 63 1.49 -13.76 -19.88
C ASP A 63 0.60 -15.03 -19.84
N ASN A 64 -0.44 -14.99 -19.00
CA ASN A 64 -1.38 -16.10 -18.81
C ASN A 64 -0.76 -17.44 -18.36
N THR A 65 0.45 -17.40 -17.80
CA THR A 65 1.15 -18.58 -17.30
C THR A 65 1.83 -18.32 -15.95
N LEU A 66 2.19 -19.41 -15.28
CA LEU A 66 2.88 -19.40 -14.00
C LEU A 66 4.40 -19.45 -14.24
N TYR A 67 5.10 -18.48 -13.69
CA TYR A 67 6.55 -18.45 -13.61
C TYR A 67 7.00 -18.77 -12.19
N VAL A 68 8.07 -19.55 -12.08
CA VAL A 68 8.58 -20.07 -10.82
C VAL A 68 10.07 -19.86 -10.78
N ALA A 69 10.53 -19.13 -9.77
CA ALA A 69 11.92 -19.05 -9.40
C ALA A 69 12.23 -20.17 -8.41
N ALA A 70 13.07 -21.12 -8.84
CA ALA A 70 13.54 -22.22 -8.04
C ALA A 70 15.04 -22.05 -7.77
N ASP A 71 15.38 -22.05 -6.49
CA ASP A 71 16.76 -22.11 -6.04
C ASP A 71 17.22 -23.56 -6.07
N THR A 72 18.10 -23.84 -7.02
CA THR A 72 18.93 -25.06 -7.06
C THR A 72 20.36 -24.59 -6.72
N PRO A 73 21.46 -25.36 -6.86
CA PRO A 73 22.81 -24.78 -6.70
C PRO A 73 23.05 -23.49 -7.53
N THR A 74 22.20 -23.22 -8.52
CA THR A 74 22.02 -21.93 -9.20
C THR A 74 20.54 -21.53 -9.22
N LEU A 75 20.22 -20.24 -9.31
CA LEU A 75 18.85 -19.77 -9.56
C LEU A 75 18.36 -20.24 -10.93
N ARG A 76 17.13 -20.76 -10.99
CA ARG A 76 16.47 -21.21 -12.23
C ARG A 76 15.07 -20.63 -12.31
N ILE A 77 14.66 -20.21 -13.51
CA ILE A 77 13.31 -19.74 -13.79
C ILE A 77 12.61 -20.76 -14.68
N TYR A 78 11.48 -21.25 -14.21
CA TYR A 78 10.62 -22.18 -14.95
C TYR A 78 9.31 -21.50 -15.32
N ARG A 79 8.78 -21.87 -16.48
CA ARG A 79 7.47 -21.45 -16.96
C ARG A 79 6.57 -22.65 -17.22
N LEU A 80 5.32 -22.58 -16.78
CA LEU A 80 4.32 -23.62 -17.00
C LEU A 80 3.77 -23.55 -18.44
N ILE A 81 4.20 -24.44 -19.33
CA ILE A 81 3.71 -24.42 -20.73
C ILE A 81 2.29 -24.98 -20.84
N ASN A 82 2.01 -26.08 -20.14
CA ASN A 82 0.72 -26.75 -20.22
C ASN A 82 0.20 -27.06 -18.82
N PRO A 83 -0.76 -26.28 -18.31
CA PRO A 83 -1.35 -26.53 -16.98
C PRO A 83 -2.00 -27.90 -16.84
N GLY A 84 -2.60 -28.42 -17.92
CA GLY A 84 -3.25 -29.75 -17.92
C GLY A 84 -2.25 -30.90 -17.88
N CYS A 85 -1.15 -30.79 -18.63
CA CYS A 85 -0.09 -31.80 -18.68
C CYS A 85 1.05 -31.56 -17.67
N LYS A 86 1.01 -30.44 -16.93
CA LYS A 86 2.00 -30.06 -15.91
C LYS A 86 3.42 -30.02 -16.47
N THR A 87 3.56 -29.53 -17.71
CA THR A 87 4.86 -29.44 -18.37
C THR A 87 5.49 -28.08 -18.11
N TRP A 88 6.77 -28.11 -17.77
CA TRP A 88 7.56 -26.95 -17.41
C TRP A 88 8.72 -26.77 -18.38
N GLU A 89 9.04 -25.53 -18.68
CA GLU A 89 10.17 -25.13 -19.50
C GLU A 89 11.13 -24.32 -18.64
N ASP A 90 12.42 -24.70 -18.65
CA ASP A 90 13.48 -23.85 -18.13
C ASP A 90 13.64 -22.66 -19.08
N VAL A 91 13.26 -21.49 -18.59
CA VAL A 91 13.37 -20.20 -19.30
C VAL A 91 14.47 -19.34 -18.68
N THR A 92 15.35 -19.94 -17.87
CA THR A 92 16.52 -19.25 -17.32
C THR A 92 17.35 -18.68 -18.49
N PRO A 93 17.63 -17.37 -18.51
CA PRO A 93 18.53 -16.79 -19.51
C PRO A 93 19.90 -17.49 -19.55
N GLN A 94 20.77 -17.19 -20.52
CA GLN A 94 22.10 -17.84 -20.63
C GLN A 94 23.20 -17.25 -19.70
N TRP A 95 22.83 -16.41 -18.74
CA TRP A 95 23.70 -15.99 -17.63
C TRP A 95 24.21 -17.16 -16.77
N LYS A 96 25.47 -17.07 -16.33
CA LYS A 96 26.00 -17.90 -15.24
C LYS A 96 25.41 -17.35 -13.93
N SER A 97 24.28 -17.88 -13.49
CA SER A 97 23.79 -17.57 -12.15
C SER A 97 24.85 -18.02 -11.13
N PRO A 98 25.37 -17.11 -10.28
CA PRO A 98 26.14 -17.51 -9.12
C PRO A 98 25.26 -18.33 -8.16
N PRO A 99 25.86 -19.09 -7.23
CA PRO A 99 25.11 -19.83 -6.22
C PRO A 99 24.27 -18.87 -5.39
N SER A 100 22.97 -19.13 -5.32
CA SER A 100 22.00 -18.21 -4.70
C SER A 100 21.89 -18.43 -3.18
N THR A 101 21.57 -17.35 -2.47
CA THR A 101 21.33 -17.31 -1.03
C THR A 101 19.85 -17.12 -0.66
N TYR A 102 18.93 -17.67 -1.45
CA TYR A 102 17.47 -17.66 -1.22
C TYR A 102 16.75 -16.32 -1.43
N ARG A 103 17.40 -15.31 -2.03
CA ARG A 103 16.82 -13.97 -2.22
C ARG A 103 16.58 -13.72 -3.70
N THR A 104 15.32 -13.74 -4.09
CA THR A 104 14.88 -13.46 -5.47
C THR A 104 13.56 -12.73 -5.41
N SER A 105 13.37 -11.77 -6.28
CA SER A 105 12.13 -11.02 -6.46
C SER A 105 11.70 -11.09 -7.92
N MET A 106 10.38 -11.05 -8.15
CA MET A 106 9.81 -11.01 -9.48
C MET A 106 8.66 -10.02 -9.52
N ALA A 107 8.57 -9.22 -10.59
CA ALA A 107 7.46 -8.30 -10.82
C ALA A 107 7.17 -8.18 -12.31
N VAL A 108 5.90 -7.94 -12.64
CA VAL A 108 5.49 -7.61 -14.01
C VAL A 108 5.36 -6.09 -14.13
N PHE A 109 6.05 -5.51 -15.09
CA PHE A 109 6.02 -4.07 -15.36
C PHE A 109 6.10 -3.81 -16.86
N ASN A 110 5.26 -2.93 -17.39
CA ASN A 110 5.19 -2.61 -18.83
C ASN A 110 5.14 -3.85 -19.74
N GLY A 111 4.37 -4.86 -19.34
CA GLY A 111 4.21 -6.10 -20.10
C GLY A 111 5.46 -6.98 -20.16
N GLN A 112 6.42 -6.78 -19.26
CA GLN A 112 7.64 -7.58 -19.16
C GLN A 112 7.80 -8.14 -17.74
N LEU A 113 8.46 -9.30 -17.62
CA LEU A 113 8.77 -9.90 -16.33
C LEU A 113 10.18 -9.51 -15.90
N PHE A 114 10.27 -8.83 -14.76
CA PHE A 114 11.52 -8.47 -14.10
C PHE A 114 11.87 -9.51 -13.05
N VAL A 115 13.14 -9.90 -12.99
CA VAL A 115 13.67 -10.87 -12.03
C VAL A 115 14.90 -10.27 -11.36
N GLY A 116 14.81 -10.04 -10.05
CA GLY A 116 15.91 -9.55 -9.23
C GLY A 116 16.61 -10.69 -8.49
N THR A 117 17.94 -10.64 -8.38
CA THR A 117 18.74 -11.69 -7.75
C THR A 117 19.39 -11.27 -6.44
N ASP A 118 19.98 -12.24 -5.75
CA ASP A 118 20.69 -12.04 -4.49
C ASP A 118 22.02 -11.28 -4.65
N GLN A 119 22.56 -11.22 -5.86
CA GLN A 119 23.72 -10.38 -6.19
C GLN A 119 23.33 -8.96 -6.58
N GLY A 120 22.04 -8.62 -6.54
CA GLY A 120 21.57 -7.28 -6.91
C GLY A 120 21.39 -7.09 -8.42
N GLU A 121 21.42 -8.15 -9.20
CA GLU A 121 21.20 -8.04 -10.64
C GLU A 121 19.70 -8.08 -10.95
N VAL A 122 19.24 -7.24 -11.87
CA VAL A 122 17.87 -7.24 -12.39
C VAL A 122 17.86 -7.62 -13.86
N TYR A 123 17.11 -8.68 -14.17
CA TYR A 123 16.94 -9.23 -15.52
C TYR A 123 15.54 -8.96 -16.02
N VAL A 124 15.43 -8.84 -17.34
CA VAL A 124 14.15 -8.74 -18.04
C VAL A 124 13.95 -9.98 -18.90
N LEU A 125 12.88 -10.72 -18.60
CA LEU A 125 12.40 -11.84 -19.39
C LEU A 125 11.39 -11.32 -20.40
N GLY A 126 11.82 -11.22 -21.66
CA GLY A 126 10.96 -10.86 -22.79
C GLY A 126 10.15 -12.03 -23.34
N ALA A 127 9.29 -11.75 -24.32
CA ALA A 127 8.67 -12.77 -25.16
C ALA A 127 9.76 -13.63 -25.85
N LYS A 128 9.46 -14.91 -26.12
CA LYS A 128 10.38 -15.84 -26.79
C LYS A 128 11.03 -15.14 -28.00
N ASN A 129 12.37 -15.17 -28.07
CA ASN A 129 13.23 -14.69 -29.17
C ASN A 129 13.66 -13.21 -29.17
N VAL A 130 13.39 -12.42 -28.11
CA VAL A 130 14.03 -11.11 -27.96
C VAL A 130 15.29 -11.24 -27.10
N PRO A 131 16.48 -10.78 -27.57
CA PRO A 131 17.66 -10.72 -26.72
C PRO A 131 17.37 -9.90 -25.46
N SER A 132 17.52 -10.50 -24.28
CA SER A 132 17.40 -9.76 -23.03
C SER A 132 18.47 -8.67 -23.00
N PRO A 133 18.14 -7.43 -22.58
CA PRO A 133 19.14 -6.42 -22.30
C PRO A 133 20.12 -6.94 -21.24
N PRO A 134 21.36 -6.39 -21.18
CA PRO A 134 22.27 -6.71 -20.09
C PRO A 134 21.61 -6.39 -18.74
N PRO A 135 21.90 -7.19 -17.69
CA PRO A 135 21.31 -6.97 -16.39
C PRO A 135 21.73 -5.63 -15.81
N VAL A 136 20.82 -5.01 -15.06
CA VAL A 136 21.12 -3.83 -14.26
C VAL A 136 21.67 -4.28 -12.92
N GLN A 137 22.80 -3.73 -12.51
CA GLN A 137 23.48 -4.09 -11.26
C GLN A 137 23.16 -3.09 -10.14
N PHE A 138 22.62 -3.59 -9.03
CA PHE A 138 22.40 -2.86 -7.78
C PHE A 138 23.47 -3.21 -6.74
N PRO A 139 23.65 -2.38 -5.69
CA PRO A 139 24.70 -2.59 -4.69
C PRO A 139 24.43 -3.75 -3.70
N ALA A 140 23.22 -4.31 -3.66
CA ALA A 140 22.85 -5.43 -2.79
C ALA A 140 21.73 -6.28 -3.39
N ALA A 141 21.43 -7.42 -2.76
CA ALA A 141 20.36 -8.34 -3.14
C ALA A 141 19.03 -7.63 -3.40
N VAL A 142 18.34 -7.98 -4.49
CA VAL A 142 17.02 -7.44 -4.80
C VAL A 142 15.94 -8.20 -4.04
N GLU A 143 15.53 -7.64 -2.90
CA GLU A 143 14.63 -8.28 -1.94
C GLU A 143 13.18 -8.31 -2.41
N ASP A 144 12.71 -7.24 -3.05
CA ASP A 144 11.33 -7.10 -3.48
C ASP A 144 11.16 -6.06 -4.58
N MET A 145 10.03 -6.13 -5.27
CA MET A 145 9.65 -5.19 -6.32
C MET A 145 8.14 -4.90 -6.29
N ALA A 146 7.76 -3.65 -6.51
CA ALA A 146 6.36 -3.23 -6.57
C ALA A 146 6.14 -2.13 -7.62
N VAL A 147 4.94 -2.05 -8.20
CA VAL A 147 4.60 -1.07 -9.22
C VAL A 147 3.63 -0.02 -8.66
N LEU A 148 4.02 1.26 -8.67
CA LEU A 148 3.18 2.39 -8.29
C LEU A 148 3.28 3.50 -9.34
N ASN A 149 2.14 4.10 -9.72
CA ASN A 149 2.09 5.30 -10.57
C ASN A 149 2.94 5.22 -11.86
N GLY A 150 2.87 4.08 -12.56
CA GLY A 150 3.61 3.87 -13.81
C GLY A 150 5.11 3.67 -13.64
N LYS A 151 5.58 3.39 -12.41
CA LYS A 151 6.97 3.08 -12.11
C LYS A 151 7.11 1.75 -11.39
N LEU A 152 8.17 1.02 -11.69
CA LEU A 152 8.62 -0.14 -10.94
C LEU A 152 9.63 0.32 -9.89
N TYR A 153 9.41 -0.10 -8.65
CA TYR A 153 10.29 0.14 -7.52
C TYR A 153 10.92 -1.17 -7.08
N ALA A 154 12.18 -1.12 -6.67
CA ALA A 154 12.92 -2.27 -6.19
C ALA A 154 13.69 -1.93 -4.92
N THR A 155 13.74 -2.86 -3.97
CA THR A 155 14.58 -2.75 -2.76
C THR A 155 15.84 -3.59 -2.93
N ALA A 156 17.00 -2.94 -2.83
CA ALA A 156 18.31 -3.58 -2.98
C ALA A 156 19.36 -2.93 -2.06
N GLY A 157 19.10 -2.97 -0.74
CA GLY A 157 19.83 -2.21 0.28
C GLY A 157 19.57 -0.69 0.25
N ARG A 158 19.03 -0.21 -0.87
CA ARG A 158 18.50 1.13 -1.15
C ARG A 158 17.21 0.98 -1.94
N ILE A 159 16.56 2.08 -2.27
CA ILE A 159 15.34 2.08 -3.08
C ILE A 159 15.68 2.57 -4.48
N PHE A 160 15.36 1.76 -5.47
CA PHE A 160 15.54 2.09 -6.89
C PHE A 160 14.18 2.20 -7.55
N SER A 161 14.07 3.04 -8.57
CA SER A 161 12.87 3.10 -9.40
C SER A 161 13.18 3.20 -10.87
N THR A 162 12.28 2.72 -11.71
CA THR A 162 12.33 2.91 -13.16
C THR A 162 10.95 3.18 -13.71
N SER A 163 10.86 4.07 -14.70
CA SER A 163 9.64 4.30 -15.49
C SER A 163 9.61 3.49 -16.79
N ASN A 164 10.74 2.89 -17.18
CA ASN A 164 10.91 2.26 -18.50
C ASN A 164 11.55 0.86 -18.45
N GLY A 165 11.94 0.38 -17.27
CA GLY A 165 12.55 -0.94 -17.09
C GLY A 165 14.06 -1.01 -17.35
N THR A 166 14.65 0.02 -17.96
CA THR A 166 16.05 -0.02 -18.43
C THR A 166 16.94 1.02 -17.76
N GLN A 167 16.38 2.17 -17.39
CA GLN A 167 17.06 3.21 -16.64
C GLN A 167 16.51 3.26 -15.23
N TRP A 168 17.38 3.10 -14.25
CA TRP A 168 17.02 3.03 -12.84
C TRP A 168 17.61 4.22 -12.09
N ASP A 169 16.73 4.96 -11.43
CA ASP A 169 17.08 6.03 -10.51
C ASP A 169 17.30 5.44 -9.12
N ASP A 170 18.46 5.70 -8.51
CA ASP A 170 18.68 5.49 -7.08
C ASP A 170 17.98 6.60 -6.30
N LEU A 171 16.92 6.24 -5.58
CA LEU A 171 16.15 7.17 -4.75
C LEU A 171 16.73 7.32 -3.34
N GLY A 172 17.77 6.55 -3.00
CA GLY A 172 18.45 6.60 -1.72
C GLY A 172 17.67 5.96 -0.57
N ILE A 173 17.97 6.42 0.65
CA ILE A 173 17.44 5.93 1.93
C ILE A 173 16.80 7.09 2.72
N VAL A 174 16.28 8.11 2.03
CA VAL A 174 15.87 9.38 2.67
C VAL A 174 14.86 9.10 3.79
N ASN A 175 15.20 9.50 5.03
CA ASN A 175 14.46 9.31 6.28
C ASN A 175 14.37 7.89 6.88
N ILE A 176 15.05 6.89 6.32
CA ILE A 176 15.22 5.57 6.94
C ILE A 176 16.65 5.56 7.51
N SER A 177 16.83 5.34 8.80
CA SER A 177 18.18 5.42 9.41
C SER A 177 19.18 4.51 8.63
N PRO A 178 20.34 5.02 8.18
CA PRO A 178 21.32 4.28 7.37
C PRO A 178 21.79 2.96 8.00
N ASN A 179 21.59 2.85 9.31
CA ASN A 179 21.91 1.73 10.15
C ASN A 179 20.92 0.54 10.06
N MET A 180 19.82 0.64 9.31
CA MET A 180 18.75 -0.37 9.32
C MET A 180 18.77 -1.35 8.14
N LEU A 181 19.34 -0.98 6.99
CA LEU A 181 19.18 -1.74 5.74
C LEU A 181 20.24 -2.77 5.33
N PRO A 182 21.56 -2.68 5.67
CA PRO A 182 22.54 -3.58 5.07
C PRO A 182 22.36 -5.06 5.44
N ASP A 183 21.41 -5.34 6.33
CA ASP A 183 21.16 -6.64 6.94
C ASP A 183 19.67 -7.02 7.05
N SER A 184 18.75 -6.18 6.54
CA SER A 184 17.29 -6.37 6.70
C SER A 184 16.61 -6.77 5.40
N THR A 185 15.66 -7.71 5.45
CA THR A 185 14.72 -7.98 4.37
C THR A 185 13.75 -6.80 4.22
N GLY A 186 13.75 -6.16 3.04
CA GLY A 186 12.83 -5.08 2.70
C GLY A 186 11.70 -5.60 1.83
N MET A 187 10.45 -5.52 2.30
CA MET A 187 9.26 -5.94 1.54
C MET A 187 8.47 -4.70 1.10
N LEU A 188 8.03 -4.68 -0.15
CA LEU A 188 7.26 -3.61 -0.74
C LEU A 188 5.84 -4.07 -1.05
N GLU A 189 4.85 -3.24 -0.75
CA GLU A 189 3.48 -3.46 -1.23
C GLU A 189 2.82 -2.11 -1.51
N VAL A 190 1.97 -2.06 -2.54
CA VAL A 190 1.16 -0.89 -2.83
C VAL A 190 -0.20 -1.01 -2.17
N PHE A 191 -0.57 0.00 -1.39
CA PHE A 191 -1.85 0.05 -0.70
C PHE A 191 -2.36 1.49 -0.62
N ASN A 192 -3.64 1.71 -0.92
CA ASN A 192 -4.27 3.05 -0.94
C ASN A 192 -3.46 4.11 -1.71
N GLY A 193 -2.90 3.74 -2.87
CA GLY A 193 -2.14 4.65 -3.74
C GLY A 193 -0.76 5.06 -3.18
N GLN A 194 -0.28 4.36 -2.16
CA GLN A 194 1.03 4.60 -1.54
C GLN A 194 1.85 3.31 -1.55
N LEU A 195 3.18 3.45 -1.64
CA LEU A 195 4.12 2.39 -1.37
C LEU A 195 4.27 2.24 0.13
N TYR A 196 4.20 1.01 0.61
CA TYR A 196 4.57 0.64 1.97
C TYR A 196 5.83 -0.22 1.92
N LEU A 197 6.77 0.08 2.82
CA LEU A 197 8.03 -0.61 2.97
C LEU A 197 8.15 -1.17 4.38
N GLY A 198 8.23 -2.49 4.49
CA GLY A 198 8.46 -3.20 5.74
C GLY A 198 9.93 -3.57 5.94
N LEU A 199 10.53 -3.15 7.05
CA LEU A 199 11.92 -3.40 7.41
C LEU A 199 12.03 -4.10 8.78
N GLY A 200 12.93 -5.07 8.91
CA GLY A 200 13.28 -5.71 10.18
C GLY A 200 14.61 -5.20 10.75
N VAL A 201 14.63 -4.73 12.00
CA VAL A 201 15.84 -4.19 12.66
C VAL A 201 16.49 -5.23 13.57
N LYS A 202 17.76 -5.59 13.30
CA LYS A 202 18.54 -6.58 14.07
C LYS A 202 18.85 -6.15 15.52
N LYS A 203 18.95 -7.16 16.39
CA LYS A 203 19.29 -7.07 17.82
C LYS A 203 20.74 -6.61 18.01
N GLY A 204 20.95 -5.61 18.88
CA GLY A 204 22.26 -4.98 19.14
C GLY A 204 22.25 -3.45 18.97
N LYS A 205 21.18 -2.90 18.38
CA LYS A 205 20.86 -1.46 18.34
C LYS A 205 19.64 -1.21 19.23
N THR A 206 19.53 -0.03 19.84
CA THR A 206 18.55 0.34 20.90
C THR A 206 17.05 0.32 20.48
N GLN A 207 16.73 -0.09 19.24
CA GLN A 207 15.36 -0.20 18.69
C GLN A 207 15.20 -1.45 17.80
N ALA A 208 15.36 -2.65 18.36
CA ALA A 208 15.06 -3.89 17.62
C ALA A 208 13.54 -4.06 17.41
N GLY A 209 13.10 -4.40 16.19
CA GLY A 209 11.69 -4.56 15.85
C GLY A 209 11.39 -4.40 14.37
N ILE A 210 10.10 -4.45 14.02
CA ILE A 210 9.61 -4.20 12.66
C ILE A 210 9.30 -2.70 12.52
N GLN A 211 9.76 -2.09 11.44
CA GLN A 211 9.39 -0.74 11.06
C GLN A 211 8.69 -0.75 9.70
N ILE A 212 7.62 0.02 9.60
CA ILE A 212 6.83 0.16 8.39
C ILE A 212 6.87 1.62 8.00
N PHE A 213 7.36 1.87 6.80
CA PHE A 213 7.40 3.18 6.18
C PHE A 213 6.36 3.25 5.07
N ARG A 214 5.92 4.46 4.74
CA ARG A 214 5.08 4.69 3.57
C ARG A 214 5.58 5.89 2.78
N SER A 215 5.32 5.88 1.47
CA SER A 215 5.66 6.96 0.56
C SER A 215 4.63 7.03 -0.59
N SER A 216 4.33 8.23 -1.07
CA SER A 216 3.48 8.43 -2.26
C SER A 216 4.26 8.38 -3.58
N ASP A 217 5.58 8.51 -3.52
CA ASP A 217 6.43 8.68 -4.71
C ASP A 217 7.72 7.84 -4.67
N GLY A 218 7.99 7.16 -3.55
CA GLY A 218 9.17 6.36 -3.29
C GLY A 218 10.42 7.17 -2.93
N ARG A 219 10.32 8.51 -2.81
CA ARG A 219 11.41 9.39 -2.38
C ARG A 219 11.21 9.85 -0.95
N ASP A 220 10.02 10.36 -0.65
CA ASP A 220 9.69 10.87 0.68
C ASP A 220 9.06 9.76 1.52
N TRP A 221 9.89 9.13 2.34
CA TRP A 221 9.45 8.08 3.26
C TRP A 221 9.13 8.63 4.63
N GLN A 222 7.96 8.26 5.13
CA GLN A 222 7.53 8.57 6.49
C GLN A 222 7.45 7.28 7.28
N LEU A 223 8.01 7.27 8.50
CA LEU A 223 7.78 6.19 9.44
C LEU A 223 6.29 6.15 9.76
N PHE A 224 5.63 5.11 9.28
CA PHE A 224 4.19 4.93 9.44
C PHE A 224 3.87 4.19 10.73
N LYS A 225 4.66 3.16 11.06
CA LYS A 225 4.51 2.39 12.30
C LYS A 225 5.86 1.81 12.72
N SER A 226 6.11 1.84 14.02
CA SER A 226 7.12 1.00 14.65
C SER A 226 6.41 -0.05 15.49
N LEU A 227 6.62 -1.32 15.16
CA LEU A 227 6.16 -2.47 15.95
C LEU A 227 7.32 -2.86 16.86
N ILE A 228 7.51 -2.10 17.94
CA ILE A 228 8.50 -2.38 18.98
C ILE A 228 7.84 -3.30 20.01
N GLY A 229 8.44 -4.47 20.26
CA GLY A 229 8.12 -5.28 21.44
C GLY A 229 7.00 -6.31 21.25
N GLY A 230 7.29 -7.39 20.53
CA GLY A 230 6.63 -8.69 20.75
C GLY A 230 7.60 -9.61 21.48
N LEU A 231 7.25 -9.99 22.72
CA LEU A 231 7.89 -10.97 23.62
C LEU A 231 8.98 -11.85 22.98
N GLY A 232 10.23 -11.75 23.47
CA GLY A 232 11.24 -12.82 23.27
C GLY A 232 12.41 -12.58 22.31
N GLY A 233 13.03 -11.40 22.29
CA GLY A 233 14.50 -11.32 22.13
C GLY A 233 15.17 -11.73 20.80
N THR A 234 14.51 -11.79 19.64
CA THR A 234 15.18 -11.94 18.32
C THR A 234 14.71 -10.91 17.28
N PRO A 235 15.51 -10.63 16.22
CA PRO A 235 15.19 -9.67 15.14
C PRO A 235 13.92 -9.97 14.35
N GLN A 236 12.82 -9.28 14.61
CA GLN A 236 11.60 -9.52 13.83
C GLN A 236 11.75 -9.02 12.38
N HIS A 237 11.51 -9.90 11.40
CA HIS A 237 11.54 -9.59 9.97
C HIS A 237 10.12 -9.62 9.38
N ILE A 238 9.87 -8.82 8.34
CA ILE A 238 8.70 -8.96 7.48
C ILE A 238 9.10 -9.80 6.26
N HIS A 239 8.30 -10.80 5.92
CA HIS A 239 8.51 -11.64 4.73
C HIS A 239 7.32 -11.64 3.75
N ALA A 240 6.17 -11.10 4.17
CA ALA A 240 5.00 -11.01 3.31
C ALA A 240 4.22 -9.75 3.62
N MET A 241 3.79 -9.04 2.58
CA MET A 241 2.84 -7.95 2.65
C MET A 241 1.82 -8.13 1.53
N ARG A 242 0.54 -7.87 1.81
CA ARG A 242 -0.51 -7.98 0.79
C ARG A 242 -1.71 -7.13 1.13
N ALA A 243 -2.24 -6.38 0.15
CA ALA A 243 -3.52 -5.70 0.29
C ALA A 243 -4.71 -6.66 0.10
N PHE A 244 -5.71 -6.60 0.98
CA PHE A 244 -6.94 -7.41 0.92
C PHE A 244 -8.12 -6.70 1.61
N ASN A 245 -9.30 -6.70 1.00
CA ASN A 245 -10.54 -6.13 1.57
C ASN A 245 -10.39 -4.72 2.19
N GLY A 246 -9.58 -3.85 1.59
CA GLY A 246 -9.37 -2.48 2.09
C GLY A 246 -8.39 -2.37 3.26
N TYR A 247 -7.64 -3.42 3.55
CA TYR A 247 -6.58 -3.43 4.57
C TYR A 247 -5.26 -3.91 3.95
N LEU A 248 -4.15 -3.43 4.50
CA LEU A 248 -2.82 -3.97 4.28
C LEU A 248 -2.51 -5.00 5.36
N TYR A 249 -2.11 -6.21 4.96
CA TYR A 249 -1.69 -7.29 5.84
C TYR A 249 -0.18 -7.46 5.79
N VAL A 250 0.43 -7.75 6.94
CA VAL A 250 1.87 -7.87 7.13
C VAL A 250 2.14 -9.15 7.90
N GLY A 251 2.81 -10.10 7.25
CA GLY A 251 3.23 -11.38 7.81
C GLY A 251 4.57 -11.27 8.53
N LYS A 252 4.59 -11.72 9.78
CA LYS A 252 5.79 -11.73 10.62
C LYS A 252 6.60 -13.01 10.41
N TYR A 253 7.91 -12.87 10.35
CA TYR A 253 8.87 -13.97 10.33
C TYR A 253 9.69 -13.98 11.61
N GLU A 254 9.45 -15.00 12.44
CA GLU A 254 10.32 -15.55 13.51
C GLU A 254 9.48 -16.37 14.51
N GLY A 255 9.60 -17.71 14.43
CA GLY A 255 9.50 -18.74 15.50
C GLY A 255 8.35 -18.75 16.52
N GLY A 256 7.39 -17.82 16.47
CA GLY A 256 6.29 -17.69 17.42
C GLY A 256 4.94 -18.12 16.86
N ALA A 257 3.87 -17.51 17.39
CA ALA A 257 2.53 -17.55 16.79
C ALA A 257 2.60 -16.93 15.39
N GLY A 258 2.00 -17.58 14.38
CA GLY A 258 2.00 -17.10 12.99
C GLY A 258 1.19 -15.83 12.83
N ASP A 259 1.73 -14.73 13.33
CA ASP A 259 1.05 -13.45 13.46
C ASP A 259 0.99 -12.72 12.10
N VAL A 260 -0.21 -12.23 11.80
CA VAL A 260 -0.47 -11.28 10.72
C VAL A 260 -0.98 -9.99 11.32
N TYR A 261 -0.33 -8.88 11.01
CA TYR A 261 -0.78 -7.55 11.40
C TYR A 261 -1.58 -6.95 10.24
N ARG A 262 -2.67 -6.26 10.52
CA ARG A 262 -3.42 -5.53 9.49
C ARG A 262 -3.68 -4.08 9.86
N THR A 263 -3.76 -3.23 8.85
CA THR A 263 -4.10 -1.80 8.98
C THR A 263 -5.00 -1.36 7.83
N ASN A 264 -5.88 -0.37 8.06
CA ASN A 264 -6.62 0.29 6.99
C ASN A 264 -5.85 1.46 6.36
N GLY A 265 -4.58 1.67 6.74
CA GLY A 265 -3.74 2.77 6.26
C GLY A 265 -3.73 4.01 7.15
N GLN A 266 -4.40 3.95 8.31
CA GLN A 266 -4.30 4.96 9.36
C GLN A 266 -3.22 4.58 10.39
N PRO A 267 -2.32 5.49 10.81
CA PRO A 267 -1.17 5.16 11.69
C PRO A 267 -1.55 4.50 13.02
N GLY A 268 -2.72 4.82 13.55
CA GLY A 268 -3.24 4.27 14.81
C GLY A 268 -4.01 2.94 14.65
N ASN A 269 -4.39 2.55 13.44
CA ASN A 269 -5.21 1.35 13.21
C ASN A 269 -4.32 0.17 12.84
N TRP A 270 -3.79 -0.51 13.85
CA TRP A 270 -3.05 -1.75 13.68
C TRP A 270 -3.65 -2.81 14.58
N THR A 271 -4.07 -3.92 13.99
CA THR A 271 -4.59 -5.06 14.74
C THR A 271 -3.79 -6.30 14.37
N ALA A 272 -3.36 -7.06 15.38
CA ALA A 272 -2.68 -8.32 15.21
C ALA A 272 -3.69 -9.48 15.25
N TYR A 273 -3.56 -10.40 14.31
CA TYR A 273 -4.32 -11.63 14.23
C TYR A 273 -3.38 -12.81 14.19
N GLN A 274 -3.78 -13.90 14.83
CA GLN A 274 -3.05 -15.15 14.76
C GLN A 274 -3.56 -15.93 13.55
N ALA A 275 -2.81 -15.93 12.45
CA ALA A 275 -3.19 -16.67 11.26
C ALA A 275 -2.92 -18.17 11.41
N ALA A 276 -1.82 -18.51 12.08
CA ALA A 276 -1.45 -19.88 12.40
C ALA A 276 -1.07 -20.01 13.89
N PRO A 277 -1.32 -21.18 14.52
CA PRO A 277 -0.97 -21.40 15.92
C PRO A 277 0.52 -21.20 16.18
N GLU A 278 1.36 -21.63 15.23
CA GLU A 278 2.82 -21.52 15.28
C GLU A 278 3.38 -21.27 13.87
N GLY A 279 4.64 -20.81 13.80
CA GLY A 279 5.38 -20.64 12.56
C GLY A 279 5.48 -19.19 12.09
N SER A 280 6.17 -18.99 10.97
CA SER A 280 6.41 -17.69 10.36
C SER A 280 5.55 -17.51 9.12
N ILE A 281 4.96 -16.34 8.92
CA ILE A 281 4.18 -16.04 7.72
C ILE A 281 5.11 -15.55 6.63
N THR A 282 5.33 -16.38 5.61
CA THR A 282 6.31 -16.15 4.53
C THR A 282 5.70 -15.79 3.19
N ALA A 283 4.39 -16.01 3.04
CA ALA A 283 3.67 -15.65 1.82
C ALA A 283 2.23 -15.23 2.16
N LEU A 284 1.73 -14.22 1.45
CA LEU A 284 0.35 -13.76 1.51
C LEU A 284 -0.17 -13.54 0.09
N GLU A 285 -1.29 -14.18 -0.26
CA GLU A 285 -1.87 -14.11 -1.61
C GLU A 285 -3.39 -14.02 -1.56
N VAL A 286 -3.96 -13.12 -2.36
CA VAL A 286 -5.42 -13.03 -2.52
C VAL A 286 -5.86 -13.98 -3.62
N HIS A 287 -6.84 -14.82 -3.32
CA HIS A 287 -7.41 -15.76 -4.27
C HIS A 287 -8.88 -16.02 -3.95
N ASP A 288 -9.73 -15.93 -4.98
CA ASP A 288 -11.18 -16.18 -4.89
C ASP A 288 -11.87 -15.50 -3.69
N GLY A 289 -11.57 -14.21 -3.48
CA GLY A 289 -12.15 -13.42 -2.39
C GLY A 289 -11.66 -13.79 -0.98
N LYS A 290 -10.63 -14.62 -0.87
CA LYS A 290 -9.95 -14.97 0.38
C LYS A 290 -8.49 -14.52 0.35
N LEU A 291 -7.93 -14.28 1.52
CA LEU A 291 -6.49 -14.12 1.72
C LEU A 291 -5.91 -15.43 2.25
N PHE A 292 -4.87 -15.92 1.59
CA PHE A 292 -4.14 -17.14 1.97
C PHE A 292 -2.81 -16.77 2.59
N ALA A 293 -2.43 -17.48 3.65
CA ALA A 293 -1.16 -17.33 4.34
C ALA A 293 -0.37 -18.65 4.28
N GLY A 294 0.85 -18.56 3.75
CA GLY A 294 1.83 -19.65 3.76
C GLY A 294 2.70 -19.57 5.01
N VAL A 295 2.83 -20.70 5.70
CA VAL A 295 3.57 -20.81 6.96
C VAL A 295 4.90 -21.53 6.74
N TYR A 296 5.94 -21.03 7.40
CA TYR A 296 7.29 -21.58 7.44
C TYR A 296 7.69 -21.88 8.89
N GLU A 297 8.05 -23.13 9.17
CA GLU A 297 8.33 -23.64 10.51
C GLU A 297 9.84 -23.59 10.83
N ARG A 298 10.17 -23.13 12.04
CA ARG A 298 11.52 -23.24 12.62
C ARG A 298 11.52 -23.84 14.03
N VAL A 299 10.36 -24.24 14.55
CA VAL A 299 10.22 -24.76 15.92
C VAL A 299 10.24 -26.28 15.85
N SER A 300 11.14 -26.87 16.63
CA SER A 300 11.48 -28.29 16.59
C SER A 300 10.33 -29.18 17.08
N GLY A 301 9.73 -29.97 16.19
CA GLY A 301 9.15 -31.28 16.56
C GLY A 301 7.66 -31.52 16.26
N VAL A 302 6.92 -30.56 15.71
CA VAL A 302 5.48 -30.73 15.41
C VAL A 302 5.27 -30.99 13.91
N THR A 303 5.37 -32.25 13.48
CA THR A 303 5.40 -32.61 12.05
C THR A 303 4.05 -32.55 11.30
N ASP A 304 2.95 -32.22 12.00
CA ASP A 304 1.58 -32.42 11.50
C ASP A 304 0.74 -31.12 11.44
N ALA A 305 1.35 -29.95 11.62
CA ALA A 305 0.64 -28.67 11.56
C ALA A 305 0.29 -28.28 10.11
N PRO A 306 -0.92 -27.75 9.83
CA PRO A 306 -1.24 -27.19 8.52
C PRO A 306 -0.28 -26.06 8.16
N MET A 307 0.16 -26.02 6.90
CA MET A 307 1.13 -25.01 6.42
C MET A 307 0.48 -23.91 5.59
N LEU A 308 -0.81 -24.04 5.29
CA LEU A 308 -1.61 -23.09 4.52
C LEU A 308 -2.88 -22.74 5.32
N TYR A 309 -3.10 -21.45 5.51
CA TYR A 309 -4.30 -20.90 6.17
C TYR A 309 -5.01 -19.96 5.22
N SER A 310 -6.31 -19.77 5.44
CA SER A 310 -7.11 -18.83 4.66
C SER A 310 -8.06 -18.05 5.55
N THR A 311 -8.44 -16.86 5.09
CA THR A 311 -9.44 -16.01 5.72
C THR A 311 -10.28 -15.30 4.64
N SER A 312 -11.57 -15.15 4.88
CA SER A 312 -12.48 -14.37 4.02
C SER A 312 -12.74 -12.96 4.55
N ASP A 313 -12.54 -12.75 5.84
CA ASP A 313 -12.82 -11.50 6.56
C ASP A 313 -11.53 -10.76 7.00
N GLY A 314 -10.39 -11.45 6.96
CA GLY A 314 -9.11 -10.92 7.44
C GLY A 314 -8.93 -11.00 8.95
N GLU A 315 -9.88 -11.58 9.68
CA GLU A 315 -9.89 -11.67 11.15
C GLU A 315 -9.82 -13.13 11.60
N THR A 316 -10.66 -13.95 10.99
CA THR A 316 -10.82 -15.35 11.32
C THR A 316 -10.02 -16.16 10.31
N TRP A 317 -8.95 -16.80 10.79
CA TRP A 317 -8.10 -17.65 9.98
C TRP A 317 -8.43 -19.11 10.23
N SER A 318 -8.58 -19.86 9.15
CA SER A 318 -8.86 -21.30 9.20
C SER A 318 -7.78 -22.07 8.45
N PRO A 319 -7.31 -23.21 8.99
CA PRO A 319 -6.39 -24.07 8.25
C PRO A 319 -7.07 -24.58 6.99
N VAL A 320 -6.35 -24.58 5.87
CA VAL A 320 -6.83 -25.22 4.65
C VAL A 320 -6.76 -26.75 4.88
N PRO A 321 -7.87 -27.50 4.75
CA PRO A 321 -7.91 -28.92 5.14
C PRO A 321 -6.88 -29.79 4.43
N ALA A 322 -6.35 -30.79 5.13
CA ALA A 322 -5.33 -31.68 4.57
C ALA A 322 -5.80 -32.49 3.36
N SER A 323 -7.09 -32.78 3.30
CA SER A 323 -7.72 -33.32 2.10
C SER A 323 -7.58 -32.32 0.93
N ALA A 324 -7.99 -31.07 1.11
CA ALA A 324 -7.89 -30.02 0.10
C ALA A 324 -6.46 -29.76 -0.38
N VAL A 325 -5.48 -29.85 0.52
CA VAL A 325 -4.06 -29.69 0.20
C VAL A 325 -3.40 -31.03 -0.21
N GLY A 326 -4.15 -32.13 -0.30
CA GLY A 326 -3.64 -33.49 -0.43
C GLY A 326 -2.90 -33.96 0.84
N ALA A 327 -3.15 -35.18 1.31
CA ALA A 327 -2.53 -35.70 2.54
C ALA A 327 -0.98 -35.54 2.52
N LYS A 328 -0.35 -35.59 1.35
CA LYS A 328 1.08 -35.37 1.21
C LYS A 328 1.57 -33.95 1.40
N ALA A 329 0.75 -32.89 1.29
CA ALA A 329 1.20 -31.50 1.47
C ALA A 329 0.78 -30.87 2.81
N ASN A 330 -0.21 -31.43 3.51
CA ASN A 330 -0.56 -31.05 4.88
C ASN A 330 -0.07 -32.04 5.95
N SER A 331 0.26 -33.28 5.56
CA SER A 331 1.13 -34.18 6.34
C SER A 331 2.31 -34.53 5.44
N ILE A 332 3.19 -33.55 5.17
CA ILE A 332 4.47 -33.88 4.55
C ILE A 332 5.28 -34.61 5.62
N GLY A 333 5.01 -35.91 5.79
CA GLY A 333 5.79 -36.86 6.59
C GLY A 333 7.17 -37.14 5.98
N TYR A 334 7.75 -36.15 5.31
CA TYR A 334 9.19 -36.03 5.19
C TYR A 334 9.61 -35.06 6.29
N SER A 335 10.46 -35.52 7.19
CA SER A 335 11.11 -34.74 8.25
C SER A 335 11.99 -33.57 7.72
N SER A 336 11.75 -33.07 6.51
CA SER A 336 12.64 -32.19 5.74
C SER A 336 11.98 -31.02 5.01
N THR A 337 10.65 -30.99 4.82
CA THR A 337 9.98 -29.80 4.28
C THR A 337 9.78 -28.77 5.38
N LYS A 338 10.22 -27.53 5.15
CA LYS A 338 10.24 -26.48 6.17
C LYS A 338 9.09 -25.48 6.08
N GLY A 339 8.49 -25.28 4.90
CA GLY A 339 7.52 -24.19 4.75
C GLY A 339 6.93 -24.01 3.36
N ILE A 340 5.86 -23.22 3.29
CA ILE A 340 5.37 -22.59 2.07
C ILE A 340 6.06 -21.23 1.92
N ARG A 341 6.85 -21.05 0.85
CA ARG A 341 7.64 -19.83 0.61
C ARG A 341 7.00 -18.86 -0.35
N SER A 342 6.15 -19.35 -1.25
CA SER A 342 5.49 -18.54 -2.25
C SER A 342 4.10 -19.07 -2.51
N ILE A 343 3.17 -18.16 -2.81
CA ILE A 343 1.82 -18.47 -3.26
C ILE A 343 1.54 -17.57 -4.46
N ALA A 344 0.81 -18.08 -5.46
CA ALA A 344 0.39 -17.31 -6.63
C ALA A 344 -0.98 -17.77 -7.10
N SER A 345 -1.81 -16.84 -7.55
CA SER A 345 -3.12 -17.12 -8.16
C SER A 345 -3.02 -16.97 -9.68
N LEU A 346 -3.54 -17.95 -10.43
CA LEU A 346 -3.60 -17.92 -11.90
C LEU A 346 -4.87 -18.62 -12.39
N ASN A 347 -5.67 -17.95 -13.22
CA ASN A 347 -6.84 -18.53 -13.90
C ASN A 347 -7.80 -19.29 -12.97
N GLY A 348 -8.10 -18.70 -11.81
CA GLY A 348 -8.99 -19.32 -10.82
C GLY A 348 -8.39 -20.51 -10.08
N ARG A 349 -7.08 -20.76 -10.22
CA ARG A 349 -6.32 -21.78 -9.49
C ARG A 349 -5.31 -21.13 -8.55
N LEU A 350 -5.12 -21.73 -7.39
CA LEU A 350 -4.12 -21.31 -6.42
C LEU A 350 -2.92 -22.26 -6.47
N TYR A 351 -1.73 -21.70 -6.59
CA TYR A 351 -0.49 -22.43 -6.59
C TYR A 351 0.35 -22.05 -5.37
N PHE A 352 1.06 -23.01 -4.80
CA PHE A 352 2.00 -22.75 -3.70
C PHE A 352 3.30 -23.53 -3.88
N GLY A 353 4.41 -22.88 -3.51
CA GLY A 353 5.76 -23.40 -3.61
C GLY A 353 6.33 -23.73 -2.23
N THR A 354 6.96 -24.90 -2.10
CA THR A 354 7.54 -25.37 -0.84
C THR A 354 9.06 -25.28 -0.79
N GLU A 355 9.60 -25.26 0.43
CA GLU A 355 11.03 -25.45 0.72
C GLU A 355 11.27 -26.84 1.33
N ASP A 356 12.06 -27.69 0.67
CA ASP A 356 12.44 -29.02 1.20
C ASP A 356 13.95 -29.26 1.04
N ASN A 357 14.59 -29.50 2.19
CA ASN A 357 16.02 -29.70 2.30
C ASN A 357 16.49 -31.11 1.92
N VAL A 358 15.60 -32.09 1.74
CA VAL A 358 15.98 -33.48 1.47
C VAL A 358 15.37 -34.00 0.18
N SER A 359 14.07 -33.78 -0.06
CA SER A 359 13.39 -34.29 -1.26
C SER A 359 13.21 -33.26 -2.38
N GLY A 360 13.64 -32.02 -2.16
CA GLY A 360 13.49 -30.92 -3.10
C GLY A 360 12.08 -30.33 -3.12
N GLY A 361 12.01 -29.02 -2.90
CA GLY A 361 10.81 -28.20 -2.95
C GLY A 361 10.06 -28.36 -4.27
N GLY A 362 8.75 -28.17 -4.21
CA GLY A 362 7.87 -28.37 -5.35
C GLY A 362 6.78 -27.32 -5.45
N VAL A 363 6.15 -27.29 -6.63
CA VAL A 363 4.96 -26.48 -6.88
C VAL A 363 3.75 -27.39 -6.77
N PHE A 364 2.75 -26.91 -6.05
CA PHE A 364 1.48 -27.59 -5.81
C PHE A 364 0.34 -26.68 -6.24
N GLU A 365 -0.77 -27.28 -6.61
CA GLU A 365 -1.99 -26.59 -7.02
C GLU A 365 -3.15 -27.02 -6.12
N LEU A 366 -3.93 -26.06 -5.62
CA LEU A 366 -5.16 -26.27 -4.85
C LEU A 366 -6.33 -26.47 -5.82
N GLY A 367 -6.85 -27.69 -6.00
CA GLY A 367 -7.97 -27.97 -6.94
C GLY A 367 -8.23 -29.46 -7.24
N GLU A 368 -9.39 -29.78 -7.81
CA GLU A 368 -10.00 -31.13 -7.98
C GLU A 368 -9.21 -32.11 -8.88
N THR A 369 -9.36 -33.41 -8.61
CA THR A 369 -8.79 -34.54 -9.35
C THR A 369 -8.97 -34.42 -10.87
N LEU A 370 -7.88 -34.36 -11.64
CA LEU A 370 -7.93 -34.37 -13.11
C LEU A 370 -8.06 -35.80 -13.67
N SER A 371 -9.05 -35.99 -14.54
CA SER A 371 -9.21 -37.15 -15.41
C SER A 371 -8.10 -37.21 -16.48
N LYS A 372 -7.52 -38.42 -16.60
CA LYS A 372 -6.46 -38.91 -17.51
C LYS A 372 -6.16 -38.10 -18.77
N CYS A 373 -4.90 -37.65 -18.90
CA CYS A 373 -4.26 -37.40 -20.20
C CYS A 373 -3.90 -38.74 -20.84
N GLN A 374 -4.41 -39.04 -22.03
CA GLN A 374 -4.03 -40.20 -22.83
C GLN A 374 -3.04 -39.73 -23.89
N ALA A 375 -1.75 -40.05 -23.70
CA ALA A 375 -0.67 -39.64 -24.60
C ALA A 375 -0.77 -40.40 -25.93
N ALA A 376 -0.79 -39.65 -27.04
CA ALA A 376 -0.36 -40.12 -28.34
C ALA A 376 0.71 -39.14 -28.83
N VAL A 377 1.98 -39.49 -28.63
CA VAL A 377 3.10 -38.90 -29.37
C VAL A 377 3.99 -40.06 -29.85
N PRO A 378 4.33 -40.14 -31.15
CA PRO A 378 5.23 -41.15 -31.68
C PRO A 378 6.67 -40.90 -31.22
N SER A 379 7.42 -41.98 -31.00
CA SER A 379 8.85 -41.97 -30.75
C SER A 379 9.66 -41.66 -32.02
N ASP A 380 10.80 -40.99 -31.83
CA ASP A 380 11.98 -40.77 -32.71
C ASP A 380 12.19 -39.28 -33.06
N SER A 381 13.38 -38.64 -33.00
CA SER A 381 14.73 -38.95 -32.52
C SER A 381 15.61 -37.67 -32.61
N LEU A 382 16.66 -37.60 -31.77
CA LEU A 382 18.03 -37.10 -32.03
C LEU A 382 18.34 -35.62 -32.39
N PHE A 383 19.33 -35.08 -31.66
CA PHE A 383 20.24 -33.99 -32.05
C PHE A 383 21.11 -34.39 -33.25
N ASP A 384 21.29 -33.50 -34.26
CA ASP A 384 22.61 -33.05 -34.76
C ASP A 384 22.52 -31.87 -35.75
N GLN A 385 23.63 -31.14 -35.88
CA GLN A 385 23.95 -29.98 -36.71
C GLN A 385 24.10 -30.33 -38.20
N SER A 386 23.73 -29.39 -39.11
CA SER A 386 24.59 -28.85 -40.20
C SER A 386 23.80 -28.29 -41.42
N ALA A 387 24.24 -27.09 -41.79
CA ALA A 387 24.32 -26.40 -43.08
C ALA A 387 23.58 -26.85 -44.38
N ALA A 388 23.11 -25.79 -45.07
CA ALA A 388 23.27 -25.47 -46.50
C ALA A 388 22.18 -25.84 -47.55
N ASN A 389 21.68 -24.75 -48.16
CA ASN A 389 21.50 -24.48 -49.59
C ASN A 389 20.18 -24.77 -50.35
N ASN A 390 19.88 -23.75 -51.18
CA ASN A 390 19.08 -23.65 -52.42
C ASN A 390 17.57 -23.43 -52.26
N GLU A 391 16.92 -22.37 -52.77
CA GLU A 391 16.95 -21.57 -54.03
C GLU A 391 15.69 -21.84 -54.88
N ASN A 392 15.17 -20.74 -55.44
CA ASN A 392 14.22 -20.56 -56.55
C ASN A 392 12.71 -20.62 -56.22
N GLN A 393 11.84 -19.62 -56.45
CA GLN A 393 11.72 -18.43 -57.34
C GLN A 393 10.58 -18.59 -58.37
N ALA A 394 9.86 -17.47 -58.58
CA ALA A 394 8.96 -17.10 -59.70
C ALA A 394 7.53 -17.71 -59.67
N ASP A 395 6.45 -17.05 -60.09
CA ASP A 395 6.18 -15.69 -60.58
C ASP A 395 4.65 -15.54 -60.74
N ALA A 396 4.11 -14.35 -60.46
CA ALA A 396 3.25 -13.53 -61.35
C ALA A 396 1.88 -14.12 -61.84
N ASP A 397 0.78 -13.38 -62.04
CA ASP A 397 0.61 -11.99 -62.44
C ASP A 397 -0.91 -11.65 -62.53
N ARG A 398 -1.25 -10.35 -62.62
CA ARG A 398 -2.48 -9.73 -63.23
C ARG A 398 -3.82 -9.66 -62.47
N LEU A 399 -4.65 -8.59 -62.54
CA LEU A 399 -4.58 -7.18 -62.99
C LEU A 399 -5.99 -6.51 -62.77
N LYS A 400 -6.04 -5.22 -62.35
CA LYS A 400 -7.11 -4.18 -62.57
C LYS A 400 -8.49 -4.39 -61.89
N LYS A 401 -9.24 -3.37 -61.41
CA LYS A 401 -9.46 -1.99 -61.86
C LYS A 401 -10.26 -1.20 -60.78
N ALA A 402 -9.91 0.08 -60.50
CA ALA A 402 -10.76 1.06 -59.80
C ALA A 402 -11.71 1.78 -60.80
N PRO A 403 -12.79 2.46 -60.36
CA PRO A 403 -12.77 3.91 -60.12
C PRO A 403 -13.64 4.42 -58.92
N PRO A 404 -13.59 5.74 -58.59
CA PRO A 404 -13.82 6.32 -57.24
C PRO A 404 -15.06 7.27 -57.17
N PRO A 405 -15.11 8.32 -56.32
CA PRO A 405 -15.60 8.34 -54.93
C PRO A 405 -16.85 9.25 -54.75
N GLU A 406 -17.60 9.12 -53.65
CA GLU A 406 -18.61 10.11 -53.27
C GLU A 406 -18.29 10.75 -51.91
N LEU A 407 -18.23 12.08 -51.97
CA LEU A 407 -18.22 13.04 -50.87
C LEU A 407 -19.56 13.00 -50.13
N ASN A 408 -19.54 13.19 -48.81
CA ASN A 408 -20.61 13.95 -48.17
C ASN A 408 -20.09 14.77 -46.98
N GLU A 409 -20.45 16.04 -47.03
CA GLU A 409 -20.20 17.12 -46.11
C GLU A 409 -21.19 17.09 -44.93
N GLY A 410 -20.78 17.69 -43.80
CA GLY A 410 -21.66 18.53 -42.99
C GLY A 410 -22.29 17.89 -41.74
N LEU A 411 -21.84 18.31 -40.55
CA LEU A 411 -22.47 19.39 -39.76
C LEU A 411 -22.02 19.33 -38.29
N ASP A 412 -21.34 20.39 -37.84
CA ASP A 412 -21.32 20.85 -36.45
C ASP A 412 -22.73 21.32 -36.01
N PRO A 413 -23.01 21.35 -34.69
CA PRO A 413 -22.96 22.65 -34.02
C PRO A 413 -22.41 22.64 -32.58
N HIS A 414 -21.74 23.76 -32.25
CA HIS A 414 -21.50 24.36 -30.92
C HIS A 414 -22.67 24.13 -29.93
N GLY A 415 -22.48 23.90 -28.63
CA GLY A 415 -21.66 24.63 -27.67
C GLY A 415 -22.57 25.47 -26.76
N GLN A 416 -22.78 25.07 -25.51
CA GLN A 416 -23.25 25.94 -24.42
C GLN A 416 -22.74 25.47 -23.05
N ASP A 417 -22.40 26.49 -22.27
CA ASP A 417 -21.77 26.51 -20.96
C ASP A 417 -22.64 25.90 -19.85
N ASN A 418 -22.04 25.40 -18.77
CA ASN A 418 -22.63 25.54 -17.43
C ASN A 418 -21.62 25.45 -16.29
N HIS A 419 -21.69 26.47 -15.43
CA HIS A 419 -20.96 26.63 -14.19
C HIS A 419 -21.42 25.66 -13.09
N GLY A 420 -20.47 25.22 -12.26
CA GLY A 420 -20.69 24.94 -10.84
C GLY A 420 -21.66 23.81 -10.49
N GLN A 421 -21.33 22.57 -10.84
CA GLN A 421 -21.92 21.39 -10.21
C GLN A 421 -20.83 20.56 -9.52
N SER A 422 -21.16 20.09 -8.32
CA SER A 422 -20.37 19.11 -7.58
C SER A 422 -20.05 17.93 -8.50
N LEU A 423 -18.75 17.62 -8.66
CA LEU A 423 -18.27 16.52 -9.49
C LEU A 423 -18.78 15.18 -8.91
N VAL A 424 -19.95 14.74 -9.37
CA VAL A 424 -20.39 13.36 -9.23
C VAL A 424 -19.44 12.52 -10.07
N VAL A 425 -18.58 11.71 -9.44
CA VAL A 425 -17.61 10.87 -10.15
C VAL A 425 -18.36 9.67 -10.71
N SER A 426 -18.99 9.88 -11.87
CA SER A 426 -19.61 8.81 -12.64
C SER A 426 -18.57 7.72 -12.91
N PRO A 427 -18.96 6.42 -12.84
CA PRO A 427 -18.05 5.34 -13.18
C PRO A 427 -17.49 5.55 -14.58
N GLY A 428 -16.24 5.18 -14.77
CA GLY A 428 -15.58 5.47 -16.04
C GLY A 428 -14.16 4.99 -16.13
N VAL A 429 -13.51 5.44 -17.18
CA VAL A 429 -12.14 5.11 -17.51
C VAL A 429 -11.36 6.38 -17.80
N HIS A 430 -10.14 6.45 -17.30
CA HIS A 430 -9.20 7.50 -17.64
C HIS A 430 -7.82 6.92 -17.88
N GLY A 431 -6.95 7.65 -18.54
CA GLY A 431 -5.60 7.18 -18.80
C GLY A 431 -4.88 8.06 -19.78
N ARG A 432 -3.83 7.52 -20.38
CA ARG A 432 -3.02 8.21 -21.38
C ARG A 432 -2.79 7.39 -22.63
N VAL A 433 -2.59 8.07 -23.75
CA VAL A 433 -2.12 7.47 -25.00
C VAL A 433 -0.64 7.78 -25.19
N TYR A 434 0.17 6.74 -25.32
CA TYR A 434 1.61 6.81 -25.48
C TYR A 434 2.04 6.57 -26.93
N ALA A 435 3.10 7.25 -27.36
CA ALA A 435 3.77 7.04 -28.64
C ALA A 435 4.94 6.07 -28.45
N LEU A 436 5.00 5.02 -29.28
CA LEU A 436 6.13 4.09 -29.35
C LEU A 436 6.80 4.17 -30.73
N ASP A 437 8.10 3.92 -30.80
CA ASP A 437 8.77 3.62 -32.07
C ASP A 437 8.58 2.15 -32.48
N ASP A 438 9.10 1.77 -33.65
CA ASP A 438 9.01 0.40 -34.18
C ASP A 438 9.70 -0.65 -33.30
N ALA A 439 10.61 -0.22 -32.40
CA ALA A 439 11.27 -1.09 -31.44
C ALA A 439 10.53 -1.16 -30.09
N GLY A 440 9.37 -0.48 -29.97
CA GLY A 440 8.58 -0.41 -28.75
C GLY A 440 9.10 0.58 -27.71
N LYS A 441 10.07 1.44 -28.06
CA LYS A 441 10.60 2.47 -27.15
C LYS A 441 9.63 3.64 -27.06
N LEU A 442 9.39 4.11 -25.84
CA LEU A 442 8.55 5.27 -25.56
C LEU A 442 9.13 6.56 -26.15
N LEU A 443 8.34 7.23 -26.98
CA LEU A 443 8.65 8.52 -27.62
C LEU A 443 7.99 9.71 -26.91
N GLY A 444 6.97 9.46 -26.09
CA GLY A 444 6.20 10.48 -25.38
C GLY A 444 4.72 10.12 -25.30
N THR A 445 3.87 11.11 -25.06
CA THR A 445 2.41 11.00 -25.09
C THR A 445 1.88 11.55 -26.41
N ILE A 446 0.68 11.11 -26.82
CA ILE A 446 0.02 11.56 -28.04
C ILE A 446 -1.17 12.44 -27.66
N ASP A 447 -1.05 13.73 -27.91
CA ASP A 447 -2.15 14.68 -27.83
C ASP A 447 -3.00 14.57 -29.11
N GLY A 448 -4.33 14.69 -28.98
CA GLY A 448 -5.23 14.63 -30.13
C GLY A 448 -5.50 13.22 -30.67
N ALA A 449 -5.18 12.15 -29.95
CA ALA A 449 -5.52 10.77 -30.32
C ALA A 449 -7.02 10.51 -30.10
N ASP A 450 -7.70 9.96 -31.10
CA ASP A 450 -9.11 9.57 -31.03
C ASP A 450 -9.24 8.17 -30.41
N ILE A 451 -10.13 8.04 -29.43
CA ILE A 451 -10.43 6.80 -28.73
C ILE A 451 -11.93 6.52 -28.88
N GLU A 452 -12.26 5.35 -29.41
CA GLU A 452 -13.62 4.82 -29.49
C GLU A 452 -13.80 3.68 -28.49
N PHE A 453 -14.81 3.77 -27.64
CA PHE A 453 -15.24 2.66 -26.77
C PHE A 453 -16.50 2.02 -27.36
N LYS A 454 -16.44 0.71 -27.58
CA LYS A 454 -17.52 -0.11 -28.11
C LYS A 454 -18.01 -1.08 -27.05
N ASN A 455 -19.32 -1.19 -26.86
CA ASN A 455 -19.88 -2.24 -26.00
C ASN A 455 -19.84 -3.60 -26.71
N GLN A 456 -20.28 -4.66 -26.03
CA GLN A 456 -20.27 -6.01 -26.62
C GLN A 456 -21.27 -6.20 -27.78
N ALA A 457 -22.23 -5.28 -27.95
CA ALA A 457 -23.08 -5.23 -29.15
C ALA A 457 -22.38 -4.58 -30.35
N GLY A 458 -21.12 -4.14 -30.20
CA GLY A 458 -20.33 -3.46 -31.23
C GLY A 458 -20.69 -1.99 -31.42
N ALA A 459 -21.65 -1.45 -30.64
CA ALA A 459 -22.05 -0.05 -30.72
C ALA A 459 -21.02 0.83 -30.03
N ILE A 460 -20.63 1.94 -30.68
CA ILE A 460 -19.79 2.97 -30.08
C ILE A 460 -20.61 3.68 -29.01
N VAL A 461 -20.22 3.50 -27.74
CA VAL A 461 -20.89 4.11 -26.59
C VAL A 461 -20.22 5.41 -26.14
N ALA A 462 -18.96 5.60 -26.51
CA ALA A 462 -18.24 6.84 -26.28
C ALA A 462 -17.14 7.03 -27.32
N ARG A 463 -16.91 8.29 -27.69
CA ARG A 463 -15.73 8.74 -28.45
C ARG A 463 -15.13 9.93 -27.71
N ILE A 464 -13.83 9.89 -27.46
CA ILE A 464 -13.09 10.93 -26.75
C ILE A 464 -11.77 11.16 -27.48
N GLN A 465 -11.28 12.38 -27.46
CA GLN A 465 -9.96 12.72 -27.99
C GLN A 465 -9.03 13.05 -26.82
N THR A 466 -7.77 12.64 -26.90
CA THR A 466 -6.81 12.98 -25.84
C THR A 466 -6.50 14.47 -25.81
N GLU A 467 -6.40 15.00 -24.60
CA GLU A 467 -5.99 16.37 -24.29
C GLU A 467 -4.46 16.43 -24.10
N ASP A 468 -3.99 17.49 -23.43
CA ASP A 468 -2.57 17.70 -23.13
C ASP A 468 -1.95 16.49 -22.42
N GLN A 469 -0.73 16.14 -22.84
CA GLN A 469 0.03 15.00 -22.31
C GLN A 469 -0.67 13.65 -22.56
N GLY A 470 -1.44 13.58 -23.65
CA GLY A 470 -2.18 12.40 -24.09
C GLY A 470 -3.23 11.89 -23.11
N TYR A 471 -3.67 12.72 -22.15
CA TYR A 471 -4.65 12.32 -21.14
C TYR A 471 -6.06 12.22 -21.73
N TYR A 472 -6.86 11.27 -21.26
CA TYR A 472 -8.29 11.21 -21.55
C TYR A 472 -9.07 10.76 -20.31
N GLN A 473 -10.35 11.10 -20.30
CA GLN A 473 -11.30 10.68 -19.29
C GLN A 473 -12.68 10.49 -19.92
N VAL A 474 -13.35 9.38 -19.60
CA VAL A 474 -14.68 9.04 -20.14
C VAL A 474 -15.52 8.34 -19.09
N SER A 475 -16.81 8.67 -19.02
CA SER A 475 -17.75 7.95 -18.15
C SER A 475 -18.33 6.74 -18.89
N LEU A 476 -18.29 5.59 -18.23
CA LEU A 476 -18.75 4.30 -18.74
C LEU A 476 -19.44 3.53 -17.61
N VAL A 477 -20.55 2.88 -17.93
CA VAL A 477 -21.27 2.00 -17.01
C VAL A 477 -20.43 0.73 -16.76
N PRO A 478 -20.50 0.08 -15.58
CA PRO A 478 -19.89 -1.24 -15.41
C PRO A 478 -20.31 -2.22 -16.51
N GLY A 479 -19.36 -2.89 -17.14
CA GLY A 479 -19.60 -3.72 -18.31
C GLY A 479 -18.32 -4.17 -19.00
N GLN A 480 -18.45 -4.83 -20.13
CA GLN A 480 -17.34 -5.23 -21.00
C GLN A 480 -17.27 -4.29 -22.20
N TYR A 481 -16.07 -3.81 -22.51
CA TYR A 481 -15.84 -2.84 -23.58
C TYR A 481 -14.69 -3.27 -24.47
N PHE A 482 -14.84 -3.03 -25.76
CA PHE A 482 -13.77 -3.03 -26.75
C PHE A 482 -13.34 -1.59 -27.04
N TYR A 483 -12.12 -1.40 -27.53
CA TYR A 483 -11.65 -0.08 -27.91
C TYR A 483 -10.99 -0.05 -29.28
N LYS A 484 -10.99 1.13 -29.89
CA LYS A 484 -10.15 1.49 -31.03
C LYS A 484 -9.46 2.81 -30.71
N VAL A 485 -8.16 2.90 -30.96
CA VAL A 485 -7.39 4.14 -30.77
C VAL A 485 -6.67 4.50 -32.06
N THR A 486 -6.81 5.76 -32.49
CA THR A 486 -6.21 6.26 -33.73
C THR A 486 -5.53 7.60 -33.52
N ALA A 487 -4.38 7.81 -34.15
CA ALA A 487 -3.71 9.10 -34.17
C ALA A 487 -2.92 9.29 -35.47
N ALA A 488 -2.84 10.54 -35.93
CA ALA A 488 -2.10 10.90 -37.14
C ALA A 488 -0.61 10.53 -37.01
N GLY A 489 -0.07 9.82 -38.01
CA GLY A 489 1.34 9.38 -38.02
C GLY A 489 1.62 8.10 -37.22
N TYR A 490 0.60 7.44 -36.67
CA TYR A 490 0.71 6.19 -35.94
C TYR A 490 -0.11 5.06 -36.57
N LYS A 491 0.20 3.82 -36.21
CA LYS A 491 -0.62 2.66 -36.54
C LYS A 491 -1.87 2.68 -35.66
N ASP A 492 -3.02 2.38 -36.25
CA ASP A 492 -4.28 2.26 -35.50
C ASP A 492 -4.14 1.08 -34.53
N GLU A 493 -4.61 1.26 -33.30
CA GLU A 493 -4.84 0.17 -32.38
C GLU A 493 -6.30 -0.26 -32.50
N ASP A 494 -6.54 -1.30 -33.29
CA ASP A 494 -7.87 -1.81 -33.60
C ASP A 494 -7.97 -3.34 -33.53
N GLN A 495 -7.09 -3.98 -32.74
CA GLN A 495 -6.94 -5.44 -32.63
C GLN A 495 -8.12 -6.15 -31.93
N GLY A 496 -9.25 -5.47 -31.73
CA GLY A 496 -10.42 -6.01 -31.04
C GLY A 496 -10.18 -6.31 -29.56
N ARG A 497 -9.21 -5.62 -28.94
CA ARG A 497 -8.91 -5.72 -27.50
C ARG A 497 -9.99 -5.01 -26.67
N GLY A 498 -10.12 -5.43 -25.42
CA GLY A 498 -11.13 -4.93 -24.51
C GLY A 498 -10.77 -5.06 -23.04
N PHE A 499 -11.63 -4.53 -22.17
CA PHE A 499 -11.49 -4.55 -20.72
C PHE A 499 -12.86 -4.63 -20.03
N SER A 500 -12.83 -4.95 -18.73
CA SER A 500 -14.02 -5.05 -17.89
C SER A 500 -14.02 -3.95 -16.84
N LEU A 501 -15.12 -3.19 -16.77
CA LEU A 501 -15.38 -2.22 -15.71
C LEU A 501 -16.32 -2.84 -14.66
N GLN A 502 -15.92 -2.84 -13.39
CA GLN A 502 -16.62 -3.55 -12.31
C GLN A 502 -17.20 -2.65 -11.23
N ARG A 503 -16.85 -1.36 -11.20
CA ARG A 503 -17.23 -0.45 -10.12
C ARG A 503 -18.30 0.51 -10.58
N SER A 504 -19.39 0.64 -9.82
CA SER A 504 -20.47 1.60 -10.09
C SER A 504 -20.11 3.05 -9.70
N GLU A 505 -18.86 3.27 -9.27
CA GLU A 505 -18.30 4.56 -8.85
C GLU A 505 -16.78 4.58 -9.11
N GLY A 506 -16.25 5.78 -9.39
CA GLY A 506 -14.82 6.00 -9.60
C GLY A 506 -14.30 5.63 -10.99
N MET A 507 -13.05 6.02 -11.25
CA MET A 507 -12.40 5.87 -12.55
C MET A 507 -11.41 4.70 -12.54
N SER A 508 -11.48 3.82 -13.53
CA SER A 508 -10.46 2.80 -13.81
C SER A 508 -9.37 3.37 -14.72
N ILE A 509 -8.11 3.03 -14.44
CA ILE A 509 -6.99 3.45 -15.30
C ILE A 509 -6.88 2.49 -16.48
N GLN A 510 -6.88 3.03 -17.70
CA GLN A 510 -6.61 2.29 -18.92
C GLN A 510 -5.70 3.13 -19.83
N ASP A 511 -4.45 2.71 -19.95
CA ASP A 511 -3.52 3.36 -20.86
C ASP A 511 -3.52 2.66 -22.22
N PHE A 512 -3.16 3.42 -23.27
CA PHE A 512 -3.01 2.93 -24.63
C PHE A 512 -1.62 3.30 -25.16
N ALA A 513 -1.14 2.54 -26.14
CA ALA A 513 0.11 2.83 -26.81
C ALA A 513 -0.05 2.61 -28.31
N LEU A 514 0.41 3.57 -29.12
CA LEU A 514 0.42 3.49 -30.58
C LEU A 514 1.85 3.48 -31.11
N VAL A 515 2.12 2.62 -32.08
CA VAL A 515 3.42 2.51 -32.75
C VAL A 515 3.47 3.49 -33.92
N LYS A 516 4.58 4.22 -34.09
CA LYS A 516 4.76 5.15 -35.21
C LYS A 516 4.63 4.43 -36.55
N ARG A 517 3.94 5.03 -37.51
CA ARG A 517 3.72 4.42 -38.83
C ARG A 517 4.98 4.57 -39.68
N THR A 518 5.47 3.47 -40.26
CA THR A 518 6.47 3.50 -41.34
C THR A 518 5.76 3.53 -42.69
N THR A 519 6.39 4.15 -43.70
CA THR A 519 5.75 4.54 -44.97
C THR A 519 5.27 3.39 -45.87
N ASP A 520 5.56 2.12 -45.54
CA ASP A 520 5.38 0.98 -46.44
C ASP A 520 4.45 -0.13 -45.93
N GLU A 521 3.67 0.12 -44.87
CA GLU A 521 2.82 -0.93 -44.29
C GLU A 521 1.44 -1.03 -44.99
N PRO A 522 1.03 -2.21 -45.47
CA PRO A 522 -0.27 -2.39 -46.11
C PRO A 522 -1.41 -2.16 -45.12
N ALA A 523 -2.54 -1.64 -45.62
CA ALA A 523 -3.73 -1.40 -44.80
C ALA A 523 -4.16 -2.70 -44.08
N HIS A 524 -4.17 -2.66 -42.76
CA HIS A 524 -4.67 -3.74 -41.93
C HIS A 524 -6.21 -3.74 -41.96
N GLN A 525 -6.80 -4.93 -42.10
CA GLN A 525 -8.25 -5.08 -41.98
C GLN A 525 -8.57 -5.39 -40.51
N PRO A 526 -9.38 -4.56 -39.83
CA PRO A 526 -9.69 -4.77 -38.42
C PRO A 526 -10.36 -6.13 -38.20
N PRO A 527 -10.03 -6.85 -37.11
CA PRO A 527 -10.73 -8.06 -36.73
C PRO A 527 -12.23 -7.78 -36.50
N GLN A 528 -13.08 -8.72 -36.89
CA GLN A 528 -14.51 -8.66 -36.57
C GLN A 528 -14.70 -8.93 -35.07
N LEU A 529 -15.35 -7.99 -34.38
CA LEU A 529 -15.68 -8.14 -32.97
C LEU A 529 -16.73 -9.25 -32.78
N PRO A 530 -16.62 -10.09 -31.73
CA PRO A 530 -17.68 -11.00 -31.34
C PRO A 530 -18.86 -10.20 -30.78
N ILE A 531 -19.81 -9.85 -31.64
CA ILE A 531 -21.01 -9.11 -31.28
C ILE A 531 -21.98 -10.03 -30.54
N VAL A 532 -22.36 -9.65 -29.34
CA VAL A 532 -23.39 -10.33 -28.53
C VAL A 532 -24.53 -9.37 -28.20
N GLN A 533 -25.71 -9.93 -27.99
CA GLN A 533 -26.87 -9.18 -27.53
C GLN A 533 -26.71 -8.85 -26.04
N ILE A 534 -27.06 -7.62 -25.64
CA ILE A 534 -26.83 -7.11 -24.27
C ILE A 534 -28.06 -6.40 -23.71
N GLY A 535 -28.23 -6.47 -22.39
CA GLY A 535 -29.22 -5.69 -21.64
C GLY A 535 -28.58 -5.02 -20.42
N ARG A 536 -29.33 -4.12 -19.76
CA ARG A 536 -28.90 -3.37 -18.58
C ARG A 536 -29.57 -3.94 -17.33
N LEU A 537 -28.80 -4.20 -16.28
CA LEU A 537 -29.30 -4.59 -14.97
C LEU A 537 -29.03 -3.46 -13.97
N GLN A 538 -30.05 -3.04 -13.23
CA GLN A 538 -29.94 -2.00 -12.18
C GLN A 538 -30.75 -2.37 -10.94
N GLY A 539 -30.45 -1.71 -9.83
CA GLY A 539 -31.23 -1.81 -8.59
C GLY A 539 -30.40 -1.42 -7.38
N HIS A 540 -30.81 -1.91 -6.21
CA HIS A 540 -30.19 -1.56 -4.94
C HIS A 540 -29.93 -2.77 -4.05
N VAL A 541 -28.90 -2.65 -3.21
CA VAL A 541 -28.67 -3.54 -2.08
C VAL A 541 -29.12 -2.83 -0.82
N TRP A 542 -30.10 -3.40 -0.13
CA TRP A 542 -30.74 -2.84 1.05
C TRP A 542 -30.42 -3.67 2.31
N GLU A 543 -30.51 -3.02 3.47
CA GLU A 543 -30.73 -3.67 4.75
C GLU A 543 -32.08 -3.24 5.32
N ARG A 544 -32.74 -4.12 6.07
CA ARG A 544 -33.96 -3.78 6.81
C ARG A 544 -33.60 -3.38 8.24
N THR A 545 -33.73 -2.09 8.57
CA THR A 545 -33.46 -1.54 9.91
C THR A 545 -34.72 -0.90 10.45
N GLN A 546 -35.27 -1.43 11.56
CA GLN A 546 -36.48 -0.90 12.23
C GLN A 546 -37.70 -0.69 11.30
N GLY A 547 -37.80 -1.45 10.21
CA GLY A 547 -38.88 -1.36 9.23
C GLY A 547 -38.57 -0.51 8.00
N GLU A 548 -37.49 0.27 8.01
CA GLU A 548 -37.00 1.07 6.88
C GLU A 548 -35.94 0.30 6.07
N LEU A 549 -35.87 0.56 4.76
CA LEU A 549 -34.81 0.04 3.89
C LEU A 549 -33.67 1.08 3.82
N VAL A 550 -32.47 0.66 4.19
CA VAL A 550 -31.27 1.51 4.17
C VAL A 550 -30.27 0.93 3.18
N GLY A 551 -29.74 1.77 2.29
CA GLY A 551 -28.80 1.33 1.26
C GLY A 551 -27.51 0.79 1.87
N VAL A 552 -27.06 -0.39 1.41
CA VAL A 552 -25.82 -1.03 1.83
C VAL A 552 -24.69 -0.64 0.86
N PRO A 553 -23.77 0.24 1.28
CA PRO A 553 -22.69 0.70 0.43
C PRO A 553 -21.60 -0.36 0.28
N ALA A 554 -20.88 -0.31 -0.84
CA ALA A 554 -19.78 -1.24 -1.15
C ALA A 554 -20.14 -2.73 -1.04
N ALA A 555 -21.42 -3.08 -1.18
CA ALA A 555 -21.86 -4.45 -1.34
C ALA A 555 -21.38 -4.96 -2.70
N VAL A 556 -20.99 -6.24 -2.75
CA VAL A 556 -20.53 -6.90 -3.96
C VAL A 556 -21.66 -7.79 -4.47
N ILE A 557 -22.05 -7.59 -5.71
CA ILE A 557 -23.01 -8.44 -6.43
C ILE A 557 -22.22 -9.27 -7.44
N ALA A 558 -22.29 -10.59 -7.30
CA ALA A 558 -21.68 -11.56 -8.20
C ALA A 558 -22.76 -12.16 -9.10
N LEU A 559 -22.62 -11.98 -10.40
CA LEU A 559 -23.56 -12.38 -11.44
C LEU A 559 -22.91 -13.46 -12.29
N ARG A 560 -23.49 -14.66 -12.31
CA ARG A 560 -23.02 -15.80 -13.09
C ARG A 560 -24.02 -16.15 -14.19
N GLN A 561 -23.61 -16.07 -15.45
CA GLN A 561 -24.46 -16.46 -16.58
C GLN A 561 -24.70 -17.97 -16.53
N VAL A 562 -25.95 -18.40 -16.69
CA VAL A 562 -26.32 -19.82 -16.57
C VAL A 562 -25.72 -20.66 -17.71
N SER A 563 -25.68 -20.11 -18.93
CA SER A 563 -25.26 -20.82 -20.14
C SER A 563 -23.73 -20.97 -20.24
N SER A 564 -22.98 -19.90 -20.04
CA SER A 564 -21.52 -19.86 -20.24
C SER A 564 -20.71 -20.01 -18.95
N GLN A 565 -21.37 -19.89 -17.78
CA GLN A 565 -20.74 -19.73 -16.47
C GLN A 565 -19.85 -18.48 -16.32
N GLN A 566 -19.94 -17.52 -17.25
CA GLN A 566 -19.26 -16.23 -17.15
C GLN A 566 -19.64 -15.52 -15.85
N LEU A 567 -18.65 -14.95 -15.18
CA LEU A 567 -18.81 -14.24 -13.91
C LEU A 567 -18.56 -12.75 -14.11
N THR A 568 -19.55 -11.93 -13.75
CA THR A 568 -19.46 -10.48 -13.67
C THR A 568 -19.63 -10.06 -12.22
N LYS A 569 -18.83 -9.10 -11.74
CA LYS A 569 -18.97 -8.53 -10.39
C LYS A 569 -19.24 -7.04 -10.51
N VAL A 570 -20.19 -6.56 -9.72
CA VAL A 570 -20.50 -5.13 -9.59
C VAL A 570 -20.50 -4.74 -8.12
N VAL A 571 -19.99 -3.55 -7.81
CA VAL A 571 -19.93 -3.00 -6.45
C VAL A 571 -20.92 -1.85 -6.32
N THR A 572 -21.70 -1.80 -5.24
CA THR A 572 -22.68 -0.74 -4.97
C THR A 572 -22.02 0.58 -4.53
N ARG A 573 -22.70 1.71 -4.77
CA ARG A 573 -22.21 3.06 -4.47
C ARG A 573 -22.10 3.35 -2.96
N ARG A 574 -21.07 4.10 -2.54
CA ARG A 574 -20.65 4.24 -1.14
C ARG A 574 -21.35 5.33 -0.30
N ASP A 575 -21.52 6.54 -0.82
CA ASP A 575 -22.29 7.68 -0.28
C ASP A 575 -21.63 8.95 -0.85
N GLU A 576 -22.24 9.61 -1.84
CA GLU A 576 -21.77 10.89 -2.39
C GLU A 576 -22.73 12.04 -2.07
N GLY A 577 -23.26 12.07 -0.84
CA GLY A 577 -24.14 13.15 -0.35
C GLY A 577 -25.63 12.99 -0.66
N ASP A 578 -26.00 12.08 -1.56
CA ASP A 578 -27.39 11.68 -1.80
C ASP A 578 -27.69 10.29 -1.22
N ARG A 579 -28.45 10.26 -0.13
CA ARG A 579 -28.88 9.03 0.55
C ARG A 579 -29.69 8.09 -0.35
N GLN A 580 -30.29 8.58 -1.44
CA GLN A 580 -31.08 7.75 -2.36
C GLN A 580 -30.23 6.88 -3.29
N LEU A 581 -28.99 7.29 -3.56
CA LEU A 581 -28.06 6.54 -4.43
C LEU A 581 -27.19 5.55 -3.65
N ARG A 582 -27.21 5.62 -2.32
CA ARG A 582 -26.46 4.70 -1.47
C ARG A 582 -26.94 3.27 -1.69
N GLY A 583 -26.01 2.36 -1.94
CA GLY A 583 -26.33 0.95 -2.19
C GLY A 583 -26.90 0.67 -3.58
N SER A 584 -27.05 1.67 -4.46
CA SER A 584 -27.45 1.43 -5.85
C SER A 584 -26.32 0.81 -6.68
N TYR A 585 -26.68 0.09 -7.73
CA TYR A 585 -25.76 -0.49 -8.69
C TYR A 585 -26.36 -0.52 -10.09
N GLU A 586 -25.46 -0.65 -11.07
CA GLU A 586 -25.82 -0.78 -12.47
C GLU A 586 -24.74 -1.57 -13.22
N VAL A 587 -25.13 -2.43 -14.16
CA VAL A 587 -24.21 -3.22 -14.98
C VAL A 587 -24.81 -3.62 -16.33
N ILE A 588 -23.99 -3.64 -17.37
CA ILE A 588 -24.33 -4.18 -18.70
C ILE A 588 -23.96 -5.67 -18.74
N LEU A 589 -24.90 -6.51 -19.19
CA LEU A 589 -24.74 -7.96 -19.25
C LEU A 589 -25.18 -8.51 -20.60
N GLU A 590 -24.63 -9.66 -20.98
CA GLU A 590 -25.10 -10.43 -22.13
C GLU A 590 -26.52 -10.95 -21.90
N GLU A 591 -27.28 -11.06 -22.98
CA GLU A 591 -28.64 -11.63 -22.97
C GLU A 591 -28.64 -13.06 -22.38
N GLY A 592 -29.66 -13.35 -21.59
CA GLY A 592 -29.90 -14.67 -21.03
C GLY A 592 -30.13 -14.66 -19.52
N PRO A 593 -30.28 -15.85 -18.91
CA PRO A 593 -30.49 -15.97 -17.47
C PRO A 593 -29.17 -15.89 -16.69
N TRP A 594 -29.19 -15.16 -15.58
CA TRP A 594 -28.05 -14.93 -14.67
C TRP A 594 -28.41 -15.27 -13.22
N HIS A 595 -27.59 -16.09 -12.56
CA HIS A 595 -27.68 -16.24 -11.10
C HIS A 595 -26.95 -15.08 -10.42
N ALA A 596 -27.56 -14.51 -9.38
CA ALA A 596 -26.97 -13.46 -8.59
C ALA A 596 -26.69 -13.92 -7.15
N SER A 597 -25.62 -13.39 -6.57
CA SER A 597 -25.45 -13.34 -5.12
C SER A 597 -24.98 -11.96 -4.70
N ALA A 598 -25.41 -11.51 -3.54
CA ALA A 598 -25.03 -10.23 -2.96
C ALA A 598 -24.40 -10.45 -1.58
N SER A 599 -23.28 -9.78 -1.32
CA SER A 599 -22.59 -9.86 -0.03
C SER A 599 -22.03 -8.51 0.40
N ALA A 600 -21.95 -8.30 1.70
CA ALA A 600 -21.33 -7.13 2.30
C ALA A 600 -20.75 -7.49 3.68
N PRO A 601 -19.69 -6.82 4.15
CA PRO A 601 -19.13 -7.04 5.48
C PRO A 601 -20.20 -6.87 6.59
N GLY A 602 -20.30 -7.85 7.48
CA GLY A 602 -21.30 -7.87 8.57
C GLY A 602 -22.69 -8.36 8.17
N PHE A 603 -22.87 -8.83 6.94
CA PHE A 603 -24.12 -9.39 6.43
C PHE A 603 -23.97 -10.85 6.02
N GLN A 604 -25.07 -11.59 6.06
CA GLN A 604 -25.16 -12.91 5.44
C GLN A 604 -25.15 -12.75 3.92
N THR A 605 -24.38 -13.57 3.22
CA THR A 605 -24.42 -13.62 1.75
C THR A 605 -25.81 -14.07 1.31
N LEU A 606 -26.48 -13.23 0.52
CA LEU A 606 -27.73 -13.55 -0.15
C LEU A 606 -27.41 -14.24 -1.47
N VAL A 607 -28.02 -15.38 -1.73
CA VAL A 607 -28.05 -16.00 -3.07
C VAL A 607 -29.46 -15.81 -3.61
N ASP A 608 -29.58 -15.20 -4.77
CA ASP A 608 -30.87 -14.97 -5.42
C ASP A 608 -31.49 -16.33 -5.79
N PRO A 609 -32.72 -16.64 -5.31
CA PRO A 609 -33.34 -17.93 -5.57
C PRO A 609 -33.67 -18.17 -7.04
N GLU A 610 -33.88 -17.11 -7.83
CA GLU A 610 -34.29 -17.23 -9.23
C GLU A 610 -33.27 -16.55 -10.15
N PRO A 611 -32.97 -17.14 -11.33
CA PRO A 611 -32.18 -16.46 -12.34
C PRO A 611 -32.85 -15.17 -12.79
N ILE A 612 -32.06 -14.11 -12.91
CA ILE A 612 -32.45 -12.82 -13.49
C ILE A 612 -32.36 -12.96 -15.01
N LEU A 613 -33.47 -12.74 -15.71
CA LEU A 613 -33.49 -12.74 -17.17
C LEU A 613 -33.06 -11.36 -17.69
N ILE A 614 -31.94 -11.32 -18.42
CA ILE A 614 -31.48 -10.15 -19.14
C ILE A 614 -31.98 -10.26 -20.57
N THR A 615 -32.73 -9.24 -21.03
CA THR A 615 -33.28 -9.17 -22.39
C THR A 615 -32.55 -8.09 -23.17
N SER A 616 -32.22 -8.39 -24.44
CA SER A 616 -31.50 -7.46 -25.29
C SER A 616 -32.20 -6.10 -25.41
N GLY A 617 -31.45 -5.00 -25.30
CA GLY A 617 -31.93 -3.63 -25.43
C GLY A 617 -32.90 -3.17 -24.33
N SER A 618 -33.11 -3.98 -23.28
CA SER A 618 -34.04 -3.69 -22.19
C SER A 618 -33.30 -3.39 -20.89
N GLU A 619 -33.96 -2.66 -20.00
CA GLU A 619 -33.53 -2.48 -18.61
C GLU A 619 -34.28 -3.48 -17.71
N THR A 620 -33.52 -4.22 -16.91
CA THR A 620 -34.01 -5.15 -15.89
C THR A 620 -33.69 -4.56 -14.52
N GLU A 621 -34.67 -4.54 -13.63
CA GLU A 621 -34.51 -4.09 -12.25
C GLU A 621 -34.48 -5.28 -11.28
N ARG A 622 -33.54 -5.28 -10.33
CA ARG A 622 -33.46 -6.29 -9.27
C ARG A 622 -32.87 -5.69 -7.99
N ASP A 623 -33.56 -5.90 -6.87
CA ASP A 623 -33.07 -5.51 -5.55
C ASP A 623 -32.61 -6.70 -4.73
N PHE A 624 -31.64 -6.46 -3.85
CA PHE A 624 -31.13 -7.44 -2.90
C PHE A 624 -31.28 -6.94 -1.48
N VAL A 625 -31.91 -7.71 -0.59
CA VAL A 625 -32.05 -7.34 0.82
C VAL A 625 -31.15 -8.22 1.67
N LEU A 626 -30.08 -7.65 2.21
CA LEU A 626 -29.13 -8.36 3.06
C LEU A 626 -29.62 -8.38 4.51
N THR A 627 -29.33 -9.51 5.18
CA THR A 627 -29.62 -9.69 6.60
C THR A 627 -28.32 -9.57 7.40
N ARG A 628 -28.29 -8.72 8.43
CA ARG A 628 -27.12 -8.60 9.31
C ARG A 628 -26.82 -9.95 9.96
N GLN A 629 -25.54 -10.33 10.00
CA GLN A 629 -25.15 -11.48 10.79
C GLN A 629 -25.37 -11.16 12.27
N PRO A 630 -26.06 -12.03 13.03
CA PRO A 630 -26.18 -11.84 14.47
C PRO A 630 -24.77 -11.88 15.06
N THR A 631 -24.37 -10.81 15.73
CA THR A 631 -23.10 -10.79 16.46
C THR A 631 -23.22 -11.80 17.59
N PRO A 632 -22.35 -12.83 17.67
CA PRO A 632 -22.42 -13.78 18.77
C PRO A 632 -22.26 -13.03 20.09
N GLN A 633 -23.16 -13.31 21.03
CA GLN A 633 -23.04 -12.79 22.39
C GLN A 633 -21.72 -13.30 22.98
N PRO A 634 -20.89 -12.44 23.58
CA PRO A 634 -19.56 -12.82 24.01
C PRO A 634 -19.61 -13.74 25.23
N GLU A 635 -19.72 -15.06 25.04
CA GLU A 635 -19.63 -16.03 26.15
C GLU A 635 -18.17 -16.43 26.41
N GLY A 636 -17.76 -16.41 27.69
CA GLY A 636 -16.44 -16.90 28.11
C GLY A 636 -15.26 -15.95 27.81
N GLN A 637 -15.55 -14.68 27.50
CA GLN A 637 -14.55 -13.67 27.17
C GLN A 637 -14.95 -12.30 27.71
N GLY A 638 -13.97 -11.42 28.01
CA GLY A 638 -14.28 -10.10 28.55
C GLY A 638 -13.16 -9.46 29.35
N ILE A 639 -13.52 -8.71 30.38
CA ILE A 639 -12.57 -8.21 31.40
C ILE A 639 -12.87 -8.87 32.74
N ARG A 640 -11.81 -9.15 33.51
CA ARG A 640 -11.94 -9.52 34.92
C ARG A 640 -10.82 -8.89 35.70
N GLY A 641 -11.00 -8.68 36.99
CA GLY A 641 -10.00 -7.94 37.72
C GLY A 641 -10.34 -7.65 39.15
N ILE A 642 -9.51 -6.81 39.74
CA ILE A 642 -9.71 -6.28 41.09
C ILE A 642 -9.40 -4.79 41.10
N VAL A 643 -10.27 -4.01 41.73
CA VAL A 643 -9.99 -2.64 42.15
C VAL A 643 -9.48 -2.70 43.59
N ARG A 644 -8.39 -2.00 43.90
CA ARG A 644 -7.81 -1.94 45.24
C ARG A 644 -7.63 -0.51 45.70
N VAL A 645 -7.50 -0.33 47.01
CA VAL A 645 -7.09 0.94 47.61
C VAL A 645 -5.63 0.87 48.00
N ARG A 646 -4.84 1.89 47.64
CA ARG A 646 -3.45 2.06 48.10
C ARG A 646 -3.45 2.66 49.51
N ALA A 647 -3.74 1.83 50.51
CA ALA A 647 -3.45 2.15 51.90
C ALA A 647 -2.21 1.37 52.34
N GLY A 648 -1.40 1.95 53.23
CA GLY A 648 -0.21 1.28 53.81
C GLY A 648 -0.52 0.04 54.67
N VAL A 649 -1.76 -0.46 54.63
CA VAL A 649 -2.25 -1.63 55.36
C VAL A 649 -2.86 -2.63 54.35
N PRO A 650 -2.38 -3.88 54.29
CA PRO A 650 -3.00 -4.93 53.48
C PRO A 650 -4.47 -5.15 53.87
N ASN A 651 -5.35 -5.37 52.90
CA ASN A 651 -6.79 -5.67 53.07
C ASN A 651 -7.70 -4.50 53.52
N THR A 652 -7.38 -3.26 53.13
CA THR A 652 -8.33 -2.15 53.33
C THR A 652 -9.57 -2.37 52.44
N PRO A 653 -10.79 -2.41 53.00
CA PRO A 653 -12.02 -2.63 52.22
C PRO A 653 -12.28 -1.47 51.25
N LEU A 654 -12.91 -1.75 50.11
CA LEU A 654 -13.27 -0.69 49.17
C LEU A 654 -14.39 0.20 49.72
N PRO A 655 -14.41 1.48 49.32
CA PRO A 655 -15.57 2.35 49.54
C PRO A 655 -16.84 1.75 48.95
N ALA A 656 -17.95 1.88 49.67
CA ALA A 656 -19.24 1.30 49.28
C ALA A 656 -19.82 1.93 47.98
N ASP A 657 -19.35 3.13 47.63
CA ASP A 657 -19.72 3.89 46.44
C ASP A 657 -18.72 3.71 45.28
N CYS A 658 -17.78 2.76 45.39
CA CYS A 658 -16.83 2.50 44.32
C CYS A 658 -17.52 1.87 43.10
N VAL A 659 -17.35 2.48 41.93
CA VAL A 659 -17.94 2.05 40.66
C VAL A 659 -16.85 1.92 39.59
N LEU A 660 -17.00 0.95 38.69
CA LEU A 660 -16.15 0.80 37.51
C LEU A 660 -16.94 1.16 36.24
N HIS A 661 -16.48 2.18 35.53
CA HIS A 661 -16.99 2.60 34.22
C HIS A 661 -16.24 1.89 33.10
N ILE A 662 -16.99 1.45 32.08
CA ILE A 662 -16.46 0.80 30.88
C ILE A 662 -16.94 1.56 29.64
N ASP A 663 -16.02 2.15 28.90
CA ASP A 663 -16.30 2.85 27.65
C ASP A 663 -15.68 2.13 26.45
N THR A 664 -16.35 2.17 25.30
CA THR A 664 -15.74 1.74 24.04
C THR A 664 -14.82 2.84 23.55
N ASN A 665 -13.58 2.50 23.17
CA ASN A 665 -12.56 3.48 22.72
C ASN A 665 -12.84 4.06 21.31
N THR A 666 -14.12 4.26 20.95
CA THR A 666 -14.58 4.82 19.68
C THR A 666 -15.30 6.14 19.96
N PRO A 667 -14.84 7.28 19.40
CA PRO A 667 -15.52 8.56 19.60
C PRO A 667 -16.98 8.50 19.14
N GLY A 668 -17.92 8.88 20.01
CA GLY A 668 -19.35 8.99 19.67
C GLY A 668 -20.23 7.76 19.92
N LYS A 669 -19.73 6.69 20.54
CA LYS A 669 -20.58 5.59 21.05
C LYS A 669 -20.71 5.66 22.56
N SER A 670 -21.96 5.65 23.07
CA SER A 670 -22.24 5.57 24.51
C SER A 670 -21.63 4.30 25.10
N GLY A 671 -20.87 4.45 26.19
CA GLY A 671 -20.24 3.35 26.92
C GLY A 671 -21.23 2.32 27.46
N ILE A 672 -20.69 1.20 27.95
CA ILE A 672 -21.46 0.07 28.50
C ILE A 672 -22.06 0.42 29.87
N GLY A 673 -21.53 1.48 30.51
CA GLY A 673 -22.04 2.04 31.75
C GLY A 673 -21.28 1.58 32.99
N ALA A 674 -21.78 1.97 34.15
CA ALA A 674 -21.25 1.61 35.46
C ALA A 674 -21.56 0.15 35.80
N ILE A 675 -20.54 -0.66 36.13
CA ILE A 675 -20.73 -2.01 36.65
C ILE A 675 -20.43 -2.08 38.16
N PRO A 676 -21.25 -2.81 38.95
CA PRO A 676 -21.04 -2.96 40.38
C PRO A 676 -19.83 -3.86 40.66
N LEU A 677 -19.00 -3.45 41.63
CA LEU A 677 -17.87 -4.23 42.14
C LEU A 677 -18.32 -5.13 43.30
N SER A 678 -17.63 -6.26 43.50
CA SER A 678 -17.81 -7.01 44.75
C SER A 678 -17.27 -6.21 45.96
N PRO A 679 -17.65 -6.53 47.21
CA PRO A 679 -17.07 -5.89 48.39
C PRO A 679 -15.55 -6.06 48.53
N SER A 680 -14.97 -7.05 47.85
CA SER A 680 -13.52 -7.28 47.75
C SER A 680 -12.88 -6.62 46.53
N GLY A 681 -13.64 -5.83 45.77
CA GLY A 681 -13.21 -5.08 44.59
C GLY A 681 -13.12 -5.90 43.32
N GLN A 682 -13.51 -7.18 43.36
CA GLN A 682 -13.44 -8.06 42.21
C GLN A 682 -14.56 -7.75 41.22
N PHE A 683 -14.24 -7.84 39.94
CA PHE A 683 -15.20 -7.71 38.86
C PHE A 683 -14.92 -8.71 37.74
N GLN A 684 -15.97 -9.10 37.04
CA GLN A 684 -15.92 -9.85 35.80
C GLN A 684 -17.08 -9.38 34.93
N HIS A 685 -16.79 -9.04 33.68
CA HIS A 685 -17.80 -8.57 32.74
C HIS A 685 -17.49 -9.11 31.35
N GLU A 686 -18.50 -9.69 30.71
CA GLU A 686 -18.39 -10.24 29.37
C GLU A 686 -18.42 -9.14 28.33
N LEU A 687 -17.41 -9.11 27.46
CA LEU A 687 -17.22 -8.07 26.47
C LEU A 687 -16.86 -8.69 25.12
N ALA A 688 -17.34 -8.08 24.04
CA ALA A 688 -16.95 -8.44 22.70
C ALA A 688 -15.45 -8.12 22.48
N PRO A 689 -14.77 -8.76 21.51
CA PRO A 689 -13.37 -8.43 21.23
C PRO A 689 -13.27 -6.99 20.73
N ASN A 690 -12.69 -6.11 21.53
CA ASN A 690 -12.53 -4.68 21.20
C ASN A 690 -11.54 -4.00 22.16
N ALA A 691 -11.23 -2.73 21.91
CA ALA A 691 -10.52 -1.85 22.83
C ALA A 691 -11.51 -1.03 23.68
N TYR A 692 -11.31 -1.07 24.99
CA TYR A 692 -12.13 -0.39 25.99
C TYR A 692 -11.28 0.59 26.81
N ALA A 693 -11.92 1.60 27.39
CA ALA A 693 -11.38 2.43 28.45
C ALA A 693 -12.06 2.07 29.76
N LEU A 694 -11.29 1.96 30.84
CA LEU A 694 -11.79 1.62 32.18
C LEU A 694 -11.48 2.75 33.15
N GLU A 695 -12.46 3.14 33.95
CA GLU A 695 -12.27 4.11 35.04
C GLU A 695 -12.92 3.61 36.33
N ALA A 696 -12.14 3.45 37.39
CA ALA A 696 -12.67 3.21 38.73
C ALA A 696 -12.78 4.54 39.48
N VAL A 697 -13.96 4.81 40.05
CA VAL A 697 -14.29 6.06 40.76
C VAL A 697 -14.88 5.73 42.14
N ALA A 698 -14.46 6.46 43.18
CA ALA A 698 -15.01 6.38 44.53
C ALA A 698 -14.80 7.69 45.30
N SER A 699 -15.71 8.06 46.22
CA SER A 699 -15.61 9.29 47.02
C SER A 699 -14.40 9.26 47.96
N GLY A 700 -13.65 10.36 48.02
CA GLY A 700 -12.44 10.47 48.85
C GLY A 700 -11.19 9.82 48.24
N TYR A 701 -11.27 9.35 46.99
CA TYR A 701 -10.17 8.77 46.24
C TYR A 701 -10.00 9.43 44.88
N ARG A 702 -8.77 9.50 44.38
CA ARG A 702 -8.51 9.85 42.98
C ARG A 702 -8.92 8.68 42.08
N SER A 703 -9.59 8.98 40.96
CA SER A 703 -10.03 7.95 40.01
C SER A 703 -8.83 7.20 39.41
N SER A 704 -9.05 5.93 39.08
CA SER A 704 -8.03 5.06 38.50
C SER A 704 -8.44 4.70 37.08
N HIS A 705 -7.75 5.29 36.11
CA HIS A 705 -8.06 5.12 34.69
C HIS A 705 -7.06 4.20 33.97
N ARG A 706 -7.54 3.38 33.03
CA ARG A 706 -6.73 2.52 32.18
C ARG A 706 -7.34 2.42 30.78
N ALA A 707 -6.62 2.93 29.79
CA ALA A 707 -6.95 2.79 28.37
C ALA A 707 -5.67 2.71 27.50
N PRO A 708 -5.67 1.95 26.40
CA PRO A 708 -6.70 0.98 26.01
C PRO A 708 -6.58 -0.35 26.77
N VAL A 709 -7.72 -0.98 27.05
CA VAL A 709 -7.84 -2.35 27.55
C VAL A 709 -8.43 -3.22 26.45
N PHE A 710 -7.63 -4.16 25.95
CA PHE A 710 -8.05 -5.05 24.86
C PHE A 710 -8.75 -6.28 25.40
N VAL A 711 -9.95 -6.56 24.91
CA VAL A 711 -10.65 -7.83 25.08
C VAL A 711 -10.40 -8.67 23.85
N LEU A 712 -10.02 -9.93 24.06
CA LEU A 712 -9.62 -10.85 23.00
C LEU A 712 -10.60 -12.03 22.97
N PRO A 713 -10.87 -12.63 21.79
CA PRO A 713 -11.83 -13.71 21.70
C PRO A 713 -11.49 -14.88 22.64
N GLY A 714 -12.51 -15.44 23.28
CA GLY A 714 -12.38 -16.64 24.13
C GLY A 714 -11.55 -16.48 25.42
N ARG A 715 -11.22 -15.27 25.86
CA ARG A 715 -10.50 -15.05 27.13
C ARG A 715 -10.90 -13.78 27.86
N TYR A 716 -10.68 -13.79 29.17
CA TYR A 716 -10.81 -12.61 30.03
C TYR A 716 -9.47 -11.90 30.18
N THR A 717 -9.44 -10.61 29.85
CA THR A 717 -8.31 -9.72 30.13
C THR A 717 -8.29 -9.38 31.62
N VAL A 718 -7.16 -9.68 32.27
CA VAL A 718 -7.01 -9.48 33.72
C VAL A 718 -6.52 -8.07 34.01
N ILE A 719 -7.28 -7.34 34.82
CA ILE A 719 -7.05 -5.92 35.14
C ILE A 719 -6.91 -5.72 36.64
N GLU A 720 -5.95 -4.90 37.03
CA GLU A 720 -5.85 -4.35 38.37
C GLU A 720 -5.92 -2.83 38.28
N LEU A 721 -6.80 -2.22 39.07
CA LEU A 721 -6.94 -0.77 39.22
C LEU A 721 -6.67 -0.42 40.68
N THR A 722 -6.03 0.71 40.93
CA THR A 722 -5.67 1.13 42.29
C THR A 722 -6.13 2.56 42.52
N LEU A 723 -7.09 2.72 43.43
CA LEU A 723 -7.54 3.99 43.97
C LEU A 723 -6.55 4.50 45.03
N VAL A 724 -6.26 5.79 45.00
CA VAL A 724 -5.34 6.44 45.95
C VAL A 724 -6.14 7.44 46.79
N PRO A 725 -6.07 7.40 48.14
CA PRO A 725 -6.75 8.37 48.99
C PRO A 725 -6.38 9.80 48.59
N ASP A 726 -7.38 10.65 48.45
CA ASP A 726 -7.16 12.05 48.13
C ASP A 726 -6.92 12.86 49.42
N ALA A 727 -5.68 13.25 49.67
CA ALA A 727 -5.26 13.93 50.90
C ALA A 727 -5.80 15.37 51.06
N SER A 728 -6.56 15.85 50.06
CA SER A 728 -7.23 17.15 50.00
C SER A 728 -8.71 17.11 50.42
N ALA A 729 -9.29 15.93 50.67
CA ALA A 729 -10.67 15.83 51.14
C ALA A 729 -10.76 16.17 52.65
N PRO A 730 -11.64 17.11 53.07
CA PRO A 730 -11.79 17.46 54.48
C PRO A 730 -12.30 16.25 55.27
N THR A 731 -11.58 15.89 56.32
CA THR A 731 -11.99 14.85 57.26
C THR A 731 -13.00 15.40 58.27
N SER A 732 -14.21 14.85 58.21
CA SER A 732 -15.32 14.90 59.19
C SER A 732 -16.28 16.10 59.20
N PRO A 733 -17.61 15.84 59.37
CA PRO A 733 -18.66 16.84 59.52
C PRO A 733 -18.94 17.08 61.00
N ASP A 734 -18.12 17.86 61.70
CA ASP A 734 -18.45 18.40 63.02
C ASP A 734 -17.42 19.48 63.34
N ASP A 735 -17.70 20.71 62.90
CA ASP A 735 -17.32 21.95 63.59
C ASP A 735 -17.91 23.12 62.81
N ALA A 736 -19.20 23.37 63.08
CA ALA A 736 -19.87 24.60 62.69
C ALA A 736 -19.54 25.68 63.72
N ALA A 737 -18.90 26.77 63.28
CA ALA A 737 -19.06 28.08 63.88
C ALA A 737 -18.83 29.20 62.84
N PRO A 738 -19.53 30.34 62.95
CA PRO A 738 -19.87 31.19 61.81
C PRO A 738 -19.12 32.53 61.74
N ASP A 739 -19.27 33.16 60.57
CA ASP A 739 -19.17 34.59 60.24
C ASP A 739 -17.80 35.27 59.97
N SER A 740 -17.64 35.64 58.68
CA SER A 740 -17.19 36.95 58.14
C SER A 740 -16.02 36.89 57.14
N PRO A 741 -15.92 37.83 56.17
CA PRO A 741 -16.86 38.09 55.09
C PRO A 741 -16.18 38.04 53.70
N ASP A 742 -16.99 37.87 52.66
CA ASP A 742 -16.71 38.13 51.22
C ASP A 742 -15.25 38.30 50.79
N VAL A 743 -14.63 37.19 50.40
CA VAL A 743 -13.63 37.19 49.33
C VAL A 743 -14.37 36.76 48.07
N PRO A 744 -14.37 37.55 46.98
CA PRO A 744 -15.02 37.13 45.75
C PRO A 744 -14.40 35.81 45.29
N GLN A 745 -15.22 34.76 45.18
CA GLN A 745 -14.82 33.53 44.50
C GLN A 745 -14.45 33.90 43.06
N GLN A 746 -13.14 33.89 42.80
CA GLN A 746 -12.57 34.03 41.46
C GLN A 746 -12.84 32.72 40.69
N PRO A 747 -13.13 32.76 39.38
CA PRO A 747 -13.63 31.60 38.64
C PRO A 747 -12.60 30.45 38.65
N ASP A 748 -13.08 29.21 38.62
CA ASP A 748 -12.27 28.00 38.45
C ASP A 748 -11.60 28.00 37.05
N ASP A 749 -10.50 28.73 36.92
CA ASP A 749 -9.79 28.87 35.65
C ASP A 749 -9.10 27.54 35.28
N LEU A 750 -9.35 27.08 34.05
CA LEU A 750 -8.68 25.95 33.43
C LEU A 750 -7.23 26.32 33.12
N VAL A 751 -6.33 26.11 34.08
CA VAL A 751 -4.90 26.47 33.96
C VAL A 751 -4.04 25.23 33.75
N LEU A 752 -3.14 25.27 32.76
CA LEU A 752 -2.06 24.30 32.55
C LEU A 752 -0.73 24.87 33.05
N LEU A 753 -0.03 24.14 33.91
CA LEU A 753 1.35 24.40 34.32
C LEU A 753 2.31 23.53 33.51
N ALA A 754 3.18 24.14 32.70
CA ALA A 754 4.26 23.43 32.02
C ALA A 754 5.60 23.72 32.71
N ARG A 755 6.32 22.66 33.09
CA ARG A 755 7.65 22.73 33.72
C ARG A 755 8.71 22.25 32.74
N VAL A 756 9.63 23.13 32.35
CA VAL A 756 10.75 22.84 31.43
C VAL A 756 12.02 22.57 32.22
N VAL A 757 12.61 21.40 32.02
CA VAL A 757 13.81 20.95 32.75
C VAL A 757 14.85 20.38 31.80
N ARG A 758 16.09 20.30 32.25
CA ARG A 758 17.12 19.44 31.65
C ARG A 758 17.35 18.21 32.53
N ASP A 759 17.68 17.11 31.88
CA ASP A 759 18.12 15.91 32.59
C ASP A 759 19.60 16.06 33.00
N SER A 760 19.94 15.68 34.23
CA SER A 760 21.29 15.78 34.80
C SER A 760 21.49 14.63 35.79
N PRO A 761 22.73 14.14 36.01
CA PRO A 761 23.01 13.11 37.01
C PRO A 761 22.56 13.47 38.44
N GLU A 762 22.40 14.76 38.74
CA GLU A 762 21.95 15.29 40.03
C GLU A 762 20.42 15.48 40.12
N GLY A 763 19.67 15.11 39.07
CA GLY A 763 18.21 15.25 38.98
C GLY A 763 17.76 16.34 37.98
N PRO A 764 16.45 16.50 37.76
CA PRO A 764 15.92 17.47 36.80
C PRO A 764 16.22 18.90 37.26
N HIS A 765 16.91 19.67 36.42
CA HIS A 765 17.23 21.08 36.68
C HIS A 765 16.33 22.00 35.86
N PRO A 766 15.72 23.03 36.45
CA PRO A 766 14.84 23.95 35.73
C PRO A 766 15.59 24.73 34.64
N LEU A 767 14.91 24.98 33.51
CA LEU A 767 15.42 25.73 32.37
C LEU A 767 14.69 27.08 32.22
N PRO A 768 15.11 28.12 32.96
CA PRO A 768 14.52 29.44 32.84
C PRO A 768 14.77 30.06 31.47
N GLY A 769 13.78 30.76 30.92
CA GLY A 769 13.88 31.39 29.60
C GLY A 769 13.53 30.46 28.42
N ALA A 770 13.19 29.19 28.66
CA ALA A 770 12.71 28.31 27.61
C ALA A 770 11.36 28.81 27.05
N ALA A 771 11.26 28.92 25.73
CA ALA A 771 10.01 29.29 25.07
C ALA A 771 9.10 28.07 25.00
N VAL A 772 7.87 28.21 25.48
CA VAL A 772 6.87 27.14 25.54
C VAL A 772 5.65 27.54 24.72
N LEU A 773 5.15 26.58 23.95
CA LEU A 773 3.97 26.70 23.11
C LEU A 773 2.97 25.62 23.51
N VAL A 774 1.71 25.99 23.70
CA VAL A 774 0.62 25.07 24.04
C VAL A 774 -0.53 25.25 23.05
N ARG A 775 -1.04 24.14 22.50
CA ARG A 775 -2.22 24.14 21.63
C ARG A 775 -3.07 22.89 21.86
N ARG A 776 -4.36 22.95 21.52
CA ARG A 776 -5.16 21.72 21.40
C ARG A 776 -4.71 20.89 20.20
N GLU A 777 -4.86 19.57 20.27
CA GLU A 777 -4.45 18.67 19.17
C GLU A 777 -5.13 19.01 17.83
N ASP A 778 -6.39 19.44 17.89
CA ASP A 778 -7.24 19.82 16.76
C ASP A 778 -7.04 21.27 16.27
N GLN A 779 -6.26 22.08 16.98
CA GLN A 779 -6.02 23.48 16.63
C GLN A 779 -4.75 23.69 15.76
N PRO A 780 -4.81 24.60 14.77
CA PRO A 780 -3.63 24.99 13.98
C PRO A 780 -2.57 25.74 14.84
N PHE A 781 -1.32 25.76 14.37
CA PHE A 781 -0.17 26.29 15.13
C PHE A 781 -0.20 27.81 15.37
N ASP A 782 -0.92 28.56 14.56
CA ASP A 782 -1.12 30.01 14.69
C ASP A 782 -2.04 30.37 15.87
N GLN A 783 -2.88 29.44 16.31
CA GLN A 783 -3.75 29.58 17.49
C GLN A 783 -3.08 29.10 18.79
N ALA A 784 -1.82 28.67 18.73
CA ALA A 784 -1.12 28.18 19.90
C ALA A 784 -0.80 29.31 20.89
N LEU A 785 -1.08 29.07 22.17
CA LEU A 785 -0.67 29.93 23.27
C LEU A 785 0.84 29.86 23.45
N ARG A 786 1.47 30.99 23.77
CA ARG A 786 2.93 31.11 23.90
C ARG A 786 3.29 31.73 25.24
N GLY A 787 4.33 31.20 25.86
CA GLY A 787 4.87 31.72 27.11
C GLY A 787 6.35 31.40 27.24
N THR A 788 6.98 31.95 28.28
CA THR A 788 8.39 31.73 28.58
C THR A 788 8.50 31.21 30.01
N ALA A 789 9.25 30.13 30.19
CA ALA A 789 9.49 29.52 31.49
C ALA A 789 10.20 30.50 32.44
N ASP A 790 9.70 30.61 33.66
CA ASP A 790 10.22 31.48 34.71
C ASP A 790 11.51 30.94 35.34
N GLN A 791 11.98 31.56 36.43
CA GLN A 791 13.19 31.15 37.16
C GLN A 791 13.14 29.71 37.71
N HIS A 792 11.96 29.11 37.86
CA HIS A 792 11.75 27.72 38.28
C HIS A 792 11.50 26.78 37.08
N GLY A 793 11.68 27.27 35.85
CA GLY A 793 11.38 26.53 34.64
C GLY A 793 9.87 26.39 34.39
N GLU A 794 9.02 27.18 35.05
CA GLU A 794 7.57 27.02 35.01
C GLU A 794 6.90 28.08 34.13
N VAL A 795 5.83 27.70 33.44
CA VAL A 795 4.96 28.63 32.69
C VAL A 795 3.51 28.19 32.81
N ARG A 796 2.60 29.15 32.98
CA ARG A 796 1.17 28.91 33.14
C ARG A 796 0.39 29.38 31.91
N PHE A 797 -0.55 28.57 31.46
CA PHE A 797 -1.45 28.88 30.35
C PHE A 797 -2.89 28.82 30.84
N ALA A 798 -3.65 29.91 30.66
CA ALA A 798 -5.10 29.88 30.79
C ALA A 798 -5.69 29.30 29.50
N LEU A 799 -6.44 28.21 29.64
CA LEU A 799 -7.00 27.45 28.53
C LEU A 799 -8.50 27.74 28.41
N GLY A 800 -9.00 27.79 27.18
CA GLY A 800 -10.40 28.14 26.92
C GLY A 800 -11.38 27.00 27.20
N GLU A 801 -10.97 25.75 27.01
CA GLU A 801 -11.83 24.57 27.10
C GLU A 801 -11.03 23.32 27.49
N PRO A 802 -11.60 22.36 28.24
CA PRO A 802 -10.94 21.08 28.53
C PRO A 802 -10.74 20.25 27.25
N GLY A 803 -9.75 19.37 27.24
CA GLY A 803 -9.43 18.52 26.08
C GLY A 803 -7.96 18.09 26.02
N SER A 804 -7.56 17.48 24.90
CA SER A 804 -6.18 17.04 24.67
C SER A 804 -5.31 18.16 24.10
N TYR A 805 -4.23 18.47 24.81
CA TYR A 805 -3.27 19.53 24.47
C TYR A 805 -1.88 18.97 24.20
N VAL A 806 -1.15 19.67 23.34
CA VAL A 806 0.29 19.47 23.08
C VAL A 806 1.03 20.68 23.60
N ALA A 807 2.02 20.45 24.47
CA ALA A 807 2.95 21.46 24.96
C ALA A 807 4.35 21.19 24.37
N LEU A 808 4.94 22.18 23.70
CA LEU A 808 6.27 22.12 23.09
C LEU A 808 7.18 23.15 23.77
N ALA A 809 8.42 22.81 24.06
CA ALA A 809 9.42 23.74 24.59
C ALA A 809 10.69 23.77 23.73
N GLN A 810 11.31 24.94 23.64
CA GLN A 810 12.58 25.17 22.96
C GLN A 810 13.45 26.17 23.73
N MET A 811 14.76 25.99 23.66
CA MET A 811 15.75 26.89 24.26
C MET A 811 17.05 26.81 23.44
N ASN A 812 17.78 27.93 23.31
CA ASN A 812 19.07 27.94 22.63
C ASN A 812 20.03 26.94 23.29
N ASP A 813 20.82 26.24 22.48
CA ASP A 813 21.74 25.16 22.89
C ASP A 813 21.06 23.90 23.44
N TYR A 814 19.74 23.77 23.29
CA TYR A 814 19.00 22.55 23.63
C TYR A 814 18.17 22.05 22.44
N GLN A 815 18.04 20.74 22.31
CA GLN A 815 17.12 20.12 21.36
C GLN A 815 15.67 20.37 21.79
N PRO A 816 14.80 20.92 20.92
CA PRO A 816 13.37 21.09 21.23
C PRO A 816 12.68 19.77 21.54
N ASN A 817 11.72 19.79 22.47
CA ASN A 817 10.94 18.61 22.87
C ASN A 817 9.49 19.00 23.25
N GLY A 818 8.62 18.02 23.50
CA GLY A 818 7.24 18.27 23.88
C GLY A 818 6.55 17.13 24.61
N SER A 819 5.36 17.41 25.12
CA SER A 819 4.52 16.49 25.89
C SER A 819 3.06 16.65 25.51
N ARG A 820 2.28 15.55 25.61
CA ARG A 820 0.83 15.54 25.43
C ARG A 820 0.15 15.43 26.78
N ILE A 821 -0.94 16.17 26.99
CA ILE A 821 -1.67 16.18 28.24
C ILE A 821 -3.18 16.40 28.00
N ASP A 822 -4.00 15.62 28.70
CA ASP A 822 -5.45 15.85 28.77
C ASP A 822 -5.73 16.81 29.94
N VAL A 823 -6.35 17.93 29.62
CA VAL A 823 -6.64 19.02 30.57
C VAL A 823 -8.12 18.99 30.93
N ALA A 824 -8.43 18.97 32.22
CA ALA A 824 -9.79 18.99 32.74
C ALA A 824 -10.00 20.13 33.76
N ILE A 825 -11.26 20.60 33.86
CA ILE A 825 -11.66 21.64 34.82
C ILE A 825 -11.52 21.10 36.24
N GLY A 826 -10.92 21.88 37.14
CA GLY A 826 -10.71 21.48 38.55
C GLY A 826 -9.59 20.45 38.78
N SER A 827 -8.91 20.00 37.73
CA SER A 827 -7.76 19.08 37.82
C SER A 827 -6.44 19.84 37.96
N HIS A 828 -5.46 19.22 38.63
CA HIS A 828 -4.07 19.69 38.62
C HIS A 828 -3.43 19.36 37.27
N ASN A 829 -3.58 20.26 36.30
CA ASN A 829 -3.04 20.09 34.96
C ASN A 829 -1.56 20.52 34.95
N GLU A 830 -0.64 19.56 35.11
CA GLU A 830 0.81 19.80 35.03
C GLU A 830 1.49 18.85 34.04
N THR A 831 2.42 19.39 33.25
CA THR A 831 3.26 18.61 32.34
C THR A 831 4.73 19.00 32.48
N VAL A 832 5.63 18.01 32.34
CA VAL A 832 7.09 18.22 32.41
C VAL A 832 7.68 17.99 31.02
N ILE A 833 8.46 18.96 30.52
CA ILE A 833 9.13 18.91 29.22
C ILE A 833 10.64 18.91 29.45
N THR A 834 11.30 17.80 29.11
CA THR A 834 12.75 17.66 29.28
C THR A 834 13.49 18.01 27.99
N LEU A 835 14.36 19.02 28.03
CA LEU A 835 15.22 19.38 26.91
C LEU A 835 16.63 18.80 27.09
N GLN A 836 17.23 18.33 26.00
CA GLN A 836 18.60 17.79 25.98
C GLN A 836 19.58 18.86 25.51
N LYS A 837 20.65 19.08 26.27
CA LYS A 837 21.68 20.06 25.90
C LYS A 837 22.44 19.55 24.67
N LEU A 838 22.53 20.37 23.64
CA LEU A 838 23.36 20.09 22.47
C LEU A 838 24.83 20.21 22.91
N GLU A 839 25.60 19.14 22.77
CA GLU A 839 27.04 19.17 23.07
C GLU A 839 27.76 20.00 22.01
N THR A 840 28.02 21.27 22.33
CA THR A 840 28.99 22.06 21.57
C THR A 840 30.39 21.62 22.00
N THR A 841 31.10 20.90 21.13
CA THR A 841 32.53 20.62 21.32
C THR A 841 33.27 21.94 21.55
N PRO A 842 33.96 22.13 22.70
CA PRO A 842 34.68 23.38 22.95
C PRO A 842 35.75 23.58 21.88
N ALA A 843 35.77 24.77 21.28
CA ALA A 843 36.85 25.20 20.39
C ALA A 843 38.21 25.07 21.10
N GLN A 844 38.95 24.01 20.76
CA GLN A 844 40.35 23.92 21.13
C GLN A 844 41.10 25.02 20.37
N ARG A 845 41.78 25.88 21.14
CA ARG A 845 42.77 26.83 20.64
C ARG A 845 43.74 26.09 19.71
N PRO A 846 44.00 26.56 18.48
CA PRO A 846 44.96 25.89 17.60
C PRO A 846 46.34 25.98 18.23
N PRO A 847 47.08 24.85 18.40
CA PRO A 847 48.51 24.93 18.56
C PRO A 847 49.11 25.40 17.23
N ASP A 848 50.03 26.36 17.29
CA ASP A 848 50.82 26.82 16.16
C ASP A 848 51.34 25.62 15.34
N ARG A 849 50.75 25.39 14.18
CA ARG A 849 51.25 24.46 13.17
C ARG A 849 51.58 25.24 11.89
N PRO A 850 52.75 24.99 11.27
CA PRO A 850 53.14 25.69 10.06
C PRO A 850 52.21 25.33 8.89
N PRO A 851 52.16 26.15 7.83
CA PRO A 851 51.18 26.03 6.76
C PRO A 851 51.31 24.67 6.07
N SER A 852 50.31 23.80 6.27
CA SER A 852 50.18 22.57 5.50
C SER A 852 49.57 22.90 4.16
N ASN A 853 50.36 22.69 3.11
CA ASN A 853 49.95 22.81 1.71
C ASN A 853 48.69 21.96 1.41
N GLY A 854 47.68 22.62 0.84
CA GLY A 854 46.69 22.12 -0.14
C GLY A 854 46.25 20.66 -0.06
N ARG A 855 45.33 20.36 0.87
CA ARG A 855 44.34 19.30 0.64
C ARG A 855 42.96 19.95 0.65
N GLU A 856 42.30 19.96 -0.50
CA GLU A 856 40.87 20.28 -0.63
C GLU A 856 40.11 19.38 0.33
N GLY A 857 39.32 19.97 1.23
CA GLY A 857 38.38 19.22 2.07
C GLY A 857 37.35 18.53 1.18
N GLU A 858 36.84 17.38 1.62
CA GLU A 858 35.80 16.67 0.88
C GLU A 858 34.59 17.60 0.65
N PRO A 859 33.98 17.59 -0.56
CA PRO A 859 32.81 18.41 -0.83
C PRO A 859 31.64 18.00 0.05
N VAL A 860 31.04 18.98 0.72
CA VAL A 860 29.84 18.88 1.53
C VAL A 860 28.64 19.33 0.71
N GLU A 861 27.55 18.57 0.77
CA GLU A 861 26.29 18.98 0.15
C GLU A 861 25.61 20.08 0.95
N VAL A 862 25.29 21.19 0.28
CA VAL A 862 24.66 22.37 0.85
C VAL A 862 23.23 22.46 0.36
N HIS A 863 22.28 22.25 1.28
CA HIS A 863 20.84 22.36 1.02
C HIS A 863 20.29 23.70 1.50
N GLY A 864 19.38 24.31 0.75
CA GLY A 864 18.67 25.49 1.22
C GLY A 864 17.47 25.90 0.38
N TYR A 865 16.84 27.00 0.80
CA TYR A 865 15.68 27.59 0.14
C TYR A 865 15.86 29.10 -0.04
N VAL A 866 15.38 29.66 -1.16
CA VAL A 866 15.14 31.09 -1.36
C VAL A 866 13.63 31.33 -1.24
N VAL A 867 13.21 32.09 -0.23
CA VAL A 867 11.79 32.22 0.14
C VAL A 867 11.40 33.66 0.45
N TYR A 868 10.12 33.97 0.32
CA TYR A 868 9.52 35.19 0.87
C TYR A 868 8.36 34.85 1.81
N ARG A 869 8.06 35.76 2.73
CA ARG A 869 6.95 35.61 3.68
C ARG A 869 5.64 36.04 3.04
N ASP A 870 4.63 35.21 3.14
CA ASP A 870 3.27 35.51 2.68
C ASP A 870 2.24 34.88 3.63
N PRO A 871 1.31 35.66 4.21
CA PRO A 871 0.26 35.15 5.08
C PRO A 871 -0.68 34.13 4.41
N GLN A 872 -0.74 34.10 3.07
CA GLN A 872 -1.58 33.16 2.34
C GLN A 872 -0.94 31.78 2.18
N SER A 873 0.35 31.63 2.47
CA SER A 873 1.01 30.32 2.45
C SER A 873 0.62 29.51 3.68
N SER A 874 0.28 28.22 3.49
CA SER A 874 0.02 27.28 4.59
C SER A 874 1.23 27.05 5.51
N THR A 875 2.44 27.35 5.02
CA THR A 875 3.69 27.30 5.81
C THR A 875 4.17 28.69 6.24
N GLY A 876 3.48 29.75 5.83
CA GLY A 876 3.91 31.14 5.98
C GLY A 876 5.06 31.57 5.05
N LEU A 877 5.52 30.68 4.16
CA LEU A 877 6.62 30.92 3.23
C LEU A 877 6.24 30.46 1.81
N PHE A 878 6.63 31.23 0.79
CA PHE A 878 6.60 30.80 -0.61
C PHE A 878 8.02 30.77 -1.18
N GLY A 879 8.30 29.73 -1.96
CA GLY A 879 9.54 29.61 -2.71
C GLY A 879 9.65 30.66 -3.81
N VAL A 880 10.87 31.18 -4.00
CA VAL A 880 11.22 32.04 -5.12
C VAL A 880 11.89 31.17 -6.18
N ARG A 881 11.21 30.97 -7.29
CA ARG A 881 11.71 30.21 -8.43
C ARG A 881 12.78 31.01 -9.18
N ASP A 882 13.79 30.32 -9.72
CA ASP A 882 14.81 30.89 -10.62
C ASP A 882 15.67 31.99 -9.97
N ALA A 883 15.76 32.05 -8.63
CA ALA A 883 16.71 32.90 -7.94
C ALA A 883 18.11 32.30 -8.08
N GLN A 884 19.06 33.07 -8.60
CA GLN A 884 20.43 32.60 -8.77
C GLN A 884 21.25 32.92 -7.52
N LEU A 885 21.96 31.92 -7.00
CA LEU A 885 22.88 32.03 -5.88
C LEU A 885 24.31 31.89 -6.40
N LEU A 886 25.15 32.89 -6.15
CA LEU A 886 26.56 32.88 -6.50
C LEU A 886 27.38 32.75 -5.22
N TRP A 887 28.09 31.64 -5.09
CA TRP A 887 28.90 31.29 -3.91
C TRP A 887 30.37 31.55 -4.21
N ARG A 888 31.00 32.45 -3.44
CA ARG A 888 32.43 32.74 -3.51
C ARG A 888 33.07 32.39 -2.18
N ARG A 889 34.17 31.63 -2.17
CA ARG A 889 34.86 31.33 -0.91
C ARG A 889 35.44 32.62 -0.33
N HIS A 890 35.20 32.85 0.96
CA HIS A 890 35.62 34.04 1.65
C HIS A 890 37.16 34.12 1.68
N GLY A 891 37.72 35.21 1.15
CA GLY A 891 39.17 35.43 1.05
C GLY A 891 39.83 34.95 -0.25
N GLU A 892 39.10 34.31 -1.18
CA GLU A 892 39.61 34.04 -2.53
C GLU A 892 39.58 35.31 -3.41
N THR A 893 40.62 35.50 -4.22
CA THR A 893 40.75 36.67 -5.10
C THR A 893 39.72 36.64 -6.23
N SER A 894 39.39 37.80 -6.82
CA SER A 894 38.32 37.95 -7.83
C SER A 894 38.45 37.12 -9.12
N ASN A 895 39.56 36.38 -9.29
CA ASN A 895 39.81 35.55 -10.47
C ASN A 895 39.19 34.14 -10.36
N ASP A 896 38.78 33.70 -9.17
CA ASP A 896 38.10 32.41 -9.02
C ASP A 896 36.61 32.55 -9.38
N ARG A 897 36.14 31.65 -10.26
CA ARG A 897 34.75 31.66 -10.72
C ARG A 897 33.84 31.24 -9.58
N PRO A 898 32.87 32.09 -9.16
CA PRO A 898 31.91 31.70 -8.14
C PRO A 898 31.09 30.50 -8.63
N GLN A 899 30.76 29.59 -7.72
CA GLN A 899 29.83 28.51 -8.03
C GLN A 899 28.41 29.07 -8.10
N GLN A 900 27.68 28.73 -9.16
CA GLN A 900 26.35 29.26 -9.42
C GLN A 900 25.31 28.13 -9.41
N ILE A 901 24.20 28.36 -8.70
CA ILE A 901 23.02 27.48 -8.70
C ILE A 901 21.74 28.33 -8.80
N SER A 902 20.66 27.76 -9.31
CA SER A 902 19.35 28.43 -9.35
C SER A 902 18.34 27.65 -8.52
N SER A 903 17.47 28.34 -7.79
CA SER A 903 16.39 27.73 -7.04
C SER A 903 15.30 27.14 -7.94
N GLN A 904 14.71 26.02 -7.53
CA GLN A 904 13.63 25.35 -8.25
C GLN A 904 12.26 26.02 -7.99
N ARG A 905 11.16 25.41 -8.49
CA ARG A 905 9.79 25.94 -8.35
C ARG A 905 9.38 26.20 -6.89
N THR A 906 9.85 25.37 -5.97
CA THR A 906 9.59 25.45 -4.52
C THR A 906 10.62 26.32 -3.78
N GLY A 907 11.54 26.97 -4.49
CA GLY A 907 12.59 27.81 -3.91
C GLY A 907 13.80 27.04 -3.41
N ASP A 908 13.79 25.71 -3.42
CA ASP A 908 14.90 24.86 -2.97
C ASP A 908 16.10 24.87 -3.94
N PHE A 909 17.29 24.66 -3.40
CA PHE A 909 18.52 24.43 -4.14
C PHE A 909 19.43 23.44 -3.39
N SER A 910 20.28 22.72 -4.13
CA SER A 910 21.38 21.91 -3.60
C SER A 910 22.65 22.10 -4.44
N LEU A 911 23.82 22.20 -3.79
CA LEU A 911 25.13 22.25 -4.45
C LEU A 911 26.23 21.64 -3.57
N MET A 912 27.32 21.16 -4.19
CA MET A 912 28.48 20.59 -3.48
C MET A 912 29.58 21.63 -3.30
N LEU A 913 29.93 21.97 -2.06
CA LEU A 913 30.96 22.96 -1.72
C LEU A 913 32.00 22.34 -0.77
N ALA A 914 33.28 22.70 -0.93
CA ALA A 914 34.28 22.33 0.08
C ALA A 914 33.98 23.01 1.41
N GLU A 915 34.43 22.43 2.53
CA GLU A 915 34.29 23.09 3.84
C GLU A 915 35.01 24.45 3.85
N GLY A 916 34.35 25.45 4.44
CA GLY A 916 34.87 26.81 4.55
C GLY A 916 33.81 27.89 4.61
N GLU A 917 34.26 29.14 4.69
CA GLU A 917 33.41 30.32 4.68
C GLU A 917 33.13 30.76 3.25
N TYR A 918 31.87 31.12 2.94
CA TYR A 918 31.45 31.58 1.62
C TYR A 918 30.65 32.88 1.72
N ASP A 919 30.91 33.81 0.81
CA ASP A 919 30.05 34.95 0.53
C ASP A 919 29.03 34.56 -0.54
N VAL A 920 27.74 34.70 -0.24
CA VAL A 920 26.65 34.35 -1.15
C VAL A 920 25.96 35.61 -1.67
N GLU A 921 26.03 35.81 -2.99
CA GLU A 921 25.31 36.87 -3.72
C GLU A 921 24.04 36.30 -4.34
N LEU A 922 22.90 36.95 -4.10
CA LEU A 922 21.60 36.58 -4.66
C LEU A 922 21.28 37.48 -5.87
N ARG A 923 21.00 36.87 -7.03
CA ARG A 923 20.39 37.55 -8.18
C ARG A 923 18.97 37.06 -8.34
N LEU A 924 18.04 37.93 -7.96
CA LEU A 924 16.62 37.58 -7.87
C LEU A 924 15.88 37.93 -9.17
N PRO A 925 14.82 37.18 -9.52
CA PRO A 925 13.94 37.51 -10.63
C PRO A 925 13.14 38.80 -10.35
N LEU A 926 12.54 39.36 -11.40
CA LEU A 926 11.72 40.58 -11.33
C LEU A 926 10.62 40.45 -10.26
N GLY A 927 10.44 41.48 -9.43
CA GLY A 927 9.43 41.50 -8.36
C GLY A 927 9.94 41.07 -6.99
N TYR A 928 11.24 40.82 -6.84
CA TYR A 928 11.86 40.50 -5.54
C TYR A 928 13.09 41.38 -5.28
N ARG A 929 13.36 41.65 -4.00
CA ARG A 929 14.54 42.37 -3.49
C ARG A 929 15.17 41.56 -2.38
N GLY A 930 16.47 41.31 -2.48
CA GLY A 930 17.23 40.56 -1.48
C GLY A 930 17.79 41.48 -0.40
N SER A 931 18.01 40.92 0.79
CA SER A 931 18.95 41.47 1.76
C SER A 931 20.39 41.29 1.24
N GLU A 932 21.32 42.08 1.76
CA GLU A 932 22.74 42.11 1.36
C GLU A 932 23.43 40.73 1.41
N ASN A 933 24.60 40.63 0.77
CA ASN A 933 25.43 39.43 0.70
C ASN A 933 25.50 38.72 2.05
N THR A 934 25.20 37.42 2.06
CA THR A 934 25.16 36.62 3.28
C THR A 934 26.40 35.73 3.36
N GLN A 935 27.14 35.84 4.45
CA GLN A 935 28.23 34.92 4.74
C GLN A 935 27.66 33.59 5.28
N VAL A 936 28.18 32.46 4.77
CA VAL A 936 27.74 31.11 5.10
C VAL A 936 28.95 30.21 5.37
N SER A 937 29.00 29.65 6.57
CA SER A 937 29.94 28.58 6.94
C SER A 937 29.44 27.24 6.42
N VAL A 938 30.20 26.61 5.54
CA VAL A 938 29.95 25.26 5.01
C VAL A 938 30.78 24.25 5.81
N ALA A 939 30.11 23.30 6.44
CA ALA A 939 30.72 22.21 7.21
C ALA A 939 29.82 20.96 7.17
N LEU A 940 30.42 19.77 7.32
CA LEU A 940 29.66 18.52 7.35
C LEU A 940 28.53 18.56 8.39
N GLY A 941 27.30 18.29 7.93
CA GLY A 941 26.11 18.33 8.78
C GLY A 941 25.51 19.72 8.99
N MET A 942 25.89 20.73 8.18
CA MET A 942 25.26 22.04 8.23
C MET A 942 23.73 21.95 8.04
N PRO A 943 22.94 22.69 8.85
CA PRO A 943 21.49 22.70 8.70
C PRO A 943 21.08 23.39 7.39
N THR A 944 19.89 23.07 6.90
CA THR A 944 19.30 23.70 5.71
C THR A 944 19.31 25.23 5.82
N LYS A 945 19.87 25.90 4.82
CA LYS A 945 19.99 27.37 4.80
C LYS A 945 18.76 28.01 4.18
N TYR A 946 18.23 29.07 4.81
CA TYR A 946 17.12 29.85 4.24
C TYR A 946 17.61 31.26 3.89
N PHE A 947 17.38 31.67 2.64
CA PHE A 947 17.59 33.01 2.13
C PHE A 947 16.22 33.70 2.00
N TYR A 948 15.96 34.65 2.88
CA TYR A 948 14.71 35.40 2.88
C TYR A 948 14.82 36.62 1.96
N VAL A 949 13.82 36.81 1.12
CA VAL A 949 13.73 37.97 0.22
C VAL A 949 12.39 38.67 0.38
N GLU A 950 12.34 39.94 0.00
CA GLU A 950 11.14 40.75 0.01
C GLU A 950 10.50 40.75 -1.37
N LYS A 951 9.19 40.54 -1.43
CA LYS A 951 8.41 40.68 -2.68
C LYS A 951 8.11 42.17 -2.88
N VAL A 952 8.68 42.75 -3.92
CA VAL A 952 8.43 44.15 -4.29
C VAL A 952 7.13 44.18 -5.09
N SER A 953 6.06 44.70 -4.48
CA SER A 953 4.83 44.99 -5.21
C SER A 953 5.18 45.95 -6.34
N SER A 954 5.01 45.54 -7.59
CA SER A 954 5.00 46.45 -8.71
C SER A 954 3.82 47.40 -8.52
N ARG A 955 4.03 48.54 -7.88
CA ARG A 955 3.23 49.72 -8.22
C ARG A 955 3.51 49.95 -9.70
N GLN A 956 2.45 49.87 -10.50
CA GLN A 956 2.37 50.47 -11.82
C GLN A 956 3.18 51.78 -11.80
N PRO A 957 4.11 52.02 -12.74
CA PRO A 957 4.53 53.39 -12.95
C PRO A 957 3.25 54.19 -13.20
N ASP A 958 3.04 55.25 -12.42
CA ASP A 958 2.00 56.22 -12.70
C ASP A 958 2.07 56.52 -14.19
N ILE A 959 0.99 56.21 -14.92
CA ILE A 959 0.80 56.68 -16.28
C ILE A 959 0.58 58.17 -16.12
N GLU A 960 1.69 58.90 -16.05
CA GLU A 960 1.71 60.32 -16.30
C GLU A 960 1.18 60.51 -17.72
N GLN A 961 0.11 61.28 -17.82
CA GLN A 961 -0.69 61.49 -19.01
C GLN A 961 0.22 61.70 -20.24
N GLN A 962 0.06 60.85 -21.25
CA GLN A 962 0.69 61.07 -22.55
C GLN A 962 0.33 62.49 -23.05
N PRO A 963 1.32 63.33 -23.40
CA PRO A 963 1.06 64.49 -24.22
C PRO A 963 0.62 63.99 -25.60
N THR A 964 -0.55 64.42 -26.06
CA THR A 964 -0.97 64.24 -27.45
C THR A 964 0.10 64.78 -28.39
N LEU A 965 0.77 63.90 -29.12
CA LEU A 965 1.68 64.27 -30.20
C LEU A 965 0.87 64.75 -31.43
N PRO A 966 1.26 65.84 -32.09
CA PRO A 966 0.63 66.28 -33.34
C PRO A 966 0.77 65.24 -34.44
N SER A 967 -0.19 65.24 -35.36
CA SER A 967 -0.41 64.36 -36.52
C SER A 967 0.74 64.23 -37.55
N ASP A 968 1.93 64.75 -37.24
CA ASP A 968 3.00 65.03 -38.20
C ASP A 968 4.39 64.59 -37.73
N VAL A 969 4.46 63.72 -36.70
CA VAL A 969 5.71 63.07 -36.29
C VAL A 969 5.81 61.65 -36.84
N GLN A 970 6.72 61.43 -37.80
CA GLN A 970 7.13 60.08 -38.20
C GLN A 970 8.16 59.52 -37.21
N ILE A 971 7.81 58.42 -36.54
CA ILE A 971 8.74 57.62 -35.73
C ILE A 971 9.28 56.49 -36.60
N ARG A 972 10.61 56.44 -36.76
CA ARG A 972 11.29 55.29 -37.38
C ARG A 972 11.65 54.29 -36.28
N ILE A 973 11.07 53.11 -36.34
CA ILE A 973 11.39 51.99 -35.45
C ILE A 973 12.24 51.00 -36.26
N GLU A 974 13.47 50.76 -35.83
CA GLU A 974 14.34 49.72 -36.39
C GLU A 974 14.42 48.58 -35.37
N GLY A 975 14.02 47.38 -35.78
CA GLY A 975 14.04 46.19 -34.93
C GLY A 975 13.89 44.92 -35.78
N TYR A 976 14.64 43.87 -35.44
CA TYR A 976 14.67 42.62 -36.18
C TYR A 976 13.49 41.71 -35.79
N VAL A 977 12.77 41.19 -36.79
CA VAL A 977 11.75 40.16 -36.60
C VAL A 977 12.43 38.79 -36.60
N VAL A 978 12.19 37.99 -35.55
CA VAL A 978 12.77 36.66 -35.41
C VAL A 978 11.64 35.63 -35.33
N THR A 979 11.68 34.59 -36.18
CA THR A 979 10.70 33.50 -36.21
C THR A 979 11.35 32.14 -35.93
N PRO A 980 10.64 31.19 -35.28
CA PRO A 980 11.13 29.83 -35.07
C PRO A 980 11.35 29.09 -36.39
N SER A 981 12.48 28.40 -36.55
CA SER A 981 12.79 27.59 -37.73
C SER A 981 12.48 26.11 -37.50
N ASN A 982 11.64 25.52 -38.36
CA ASN A 982 11.25 24.10 -38.27
C ASN A 982 12.28 23.11 -38.84
N ARG A 983 13.50 23.55 -39.21
CA ARG A 983 14.50 22.69 -39.88
C ARG A 983 15.65 22.19 -39.00
N THR A 984 15.87 22.77 -37.84
CA THR A 984 16.88 22.27 -36.88
C THR A 984 16.29 22.47 -35.50
N GLY A 985 15.94 21.40 -34.81
CA GLY A 985 15.10 21.38 -33.61
C GLY A 985 15.54 22.23 -32.40
N VAL A 986 16.56 23.09 -32.49
CA VAL A 986 16.82 24.18 -31.55
C VAL A 986 17.57 25.32 -32.27
N GLY A 987 16.91 26.43 -32.59
CA GLY A 987 17.55 27.66 -33.12
C GLY A 987 16.62 28.62 -33.86
N TYR A 988 16.68 29.90 -33.51
CA TYR A 988 16.00 31.01 -34.20
C TYR A 988 16.87 31.56 -35.33
N ALA A 989 16.26 31.95 -36.47
CA ALA A 989 16.96 32.63 -37.56
C ALA A 989 16.42 34.05 -37.74
N ALA A 990 17.32 35.03 -37.87
CA ALA A 990 16.97 36.40 -38.23
C ALA A 990 16.72 36.48 -39.74
N VAL A 991 15.58 37.03 -40.13
CA VAL A 991 15.32 37.42 -41.53
C VAL A 991 15.66 38.90 -41.66
N ALA A 992 16.44 39.26 -42.67
CA ALA A 992 16.79 40.66 -42.91
C ALA A 992 15.55 41.44 -43.37
N GLY A 993 15.21 42.49 -42.62
CA GLY A 993 14.19 43.49 -42.91
C GLY A 993 14.49 44.75 -42.12
#